data_AF-A0A358PFB2-F1
#
_entry.id   AF-A0A358PFB2-F1
#
_cell.length_a   1.000
_cell.length_b   1.000
_cell.length_c   1.000
_cell.angle_alpha   90.00
_cell.angle_beta   90.00
_cell.angle_gamma   90.00
#
_symmetry.space_group_name_H-M   'P 1'
#
loop_
_entity.id
_entity.type
_entity.pdbx_description
1 polymer ?
#
loop_
_entity_poly.entity_id
_entity_poly.type
_entity_poly.pdbx_seq_one_letter_code
_entity_poly.pdbx_strand_id
1 'polypeptide(L)'
;MAALHMREQGSFPIPPRCEASFAPQCSTCVQDIINGRYLLMKELKRISAFFMAMLMMLTVFSAFSVVSAEGEAAGGTQPVWPAPGSIKLDKDAAAVENETNLWEITLGIQGKNFETTSDVVLVIDNSNSMYQNDRMVQTKAAANAFVDALLTQGSATRIAVVVFNLTVKQTGFYDYSNKEELKAYINAVSQNNEDGGTFTQLGIKTARDLLKSPASTGLNKNIVLLSDGVPTKSYRVNSVSANVTGTETSVTSNCGYFSHDAPTVKLNPIYSAEIAGCDYSRIVGKGFEDDYSTSYNVQSQAYFNHDEVRGTWSCSHRYTDSETWNYVINRNLSNGAENSTGSISGHPSGTINFSTKFDAIKTINNLGEPTIWEAQQAANDGMTVFSIALQAGTTGENVLRACATDATKDYYAIASTDNVEETLTNAFTSIAGSIAIAARQGVVNDPMGEHVKLNFSGEAPGITTDLDVYTAGNADVYISQGTATYDAENRAISWTVGNVSGVDNPIMKYKVGILDDYNPSTGDVLDTNKRTTFSYINYLGEATVDDFPIPQVTVGGGMILVHWYQVNSKGEPINEFGQVVDGPAYAKQVQPAAYFEANGSTGLSYNKTYTVAKTDFADYNYYGSYIVNNGNLTPGNEANVTLSAANSNQHVWFAYTQSFRVGHVQFAANEQDTIVYYTEHTVEQFNLTSVVTTGFLYGGAFSDAACVTVQRFAEGQNATAFTPTADAIYYIWEADEQFLSPRNLSCWNHVSAADVDVTGFYLVTPVDRLNYREVGFMVGSETLPAKQFTETYITEFGAETTQVLTGSKCYVYDTVKVDLNNGTSDMYNVSNVNIGKTRGYLACYGMDKTTYWQNADAEITFTPYWITLDGVKVAPQTRTAKYLGQGSDADGTYKKFHVVGTAASGIANAFVDDAQQENMLVLMNSYFANGAPINPVDEPVQGNIVTVHDGETLYTVAAENNAVQLDYIGVEGKLFAGWFADEACTVPADLSNITESIDVYAKYVSDSYLGLRYYRNGFFRLRSLTLVSAIDGRNYAETGFIVNGERISVSDYRTRYGLRSARSLFGRGVAKDALVMSCDYAFDGVTYGARLNITPYWVTLDGTTVRGETRTLTYNWYGITE
;
A
#
# COMPACT_ATOMS: atom_id res chain seq x y z
N MET A 1 63.86 3.41 -0.34
CA MET A 1 65.34 3.36 -0.32
C MET A 1 65.81 2.27 -1.30
N ALA A 2 67.13 2.09 -1.51
CA ALA A 2 67.70 1.03 -2.37
C ALA A 2 67.20 -0.38 -1.96
N ALA A 3 66.94 -1.36 -2.85
CA ALA A 3 67.74 -1.94 -3.95
C ALA A 3 68.97 -2.74 -3.43
N LEU A 4 69.36 -3.91 -3.94
CA LEU A 4 69.04 -4.70 -5.17
C LEU A 4 69.04 -6.23 -4.75
N HIS A 5 68.72 -7.30 -5.51
CA HIS A 5 68.43 -7.62 -6.92
C HIS A 5 67.43 -8.84 -6.95
N MET A 6 67.31 -9.85 -7.84
CA MET A 6 68.04 -10.36 -9.03
C MET A 6 67.11 -11.27 -9.92
N ARG A 7 67.22 -11.12 -11.27
CA ARG A 7 67.11 -12.11 -12.42
C ARG A 7 66.14 -13.33 -12.37
N GLU A 8 65.51 -13.80 -13.47
CA GLU A 8 65.41 -13.34 -14.88
C GLU A 8 64.21 -13.94 -15.67
N GLN A 9 64.10 -13.61 -16.97
CA GLN A 9 63.03 -13.93 -17.96
C GLN A 9 63.17 -15.35 -18.59
N GLY A 10 62.26 -15.94 -19.38
CA GLY A 10 60.87 -15.59 -19.79
C GLY A 10 60.36 -16.35 -21.07
N SER A 11 59.02 -16.41 -21.25
CA SER A 11 58.23 -16.53 -22.52
C SER A 11 58.39 -17.67 -23.58
N PHE A 12 57.31 -18.49 -23.76
CA PHE A 12 56.72 -19.07 -25.02
C PHE A 12 57.52 -20.07 -25.92
N PRO A 13 56.91 -20.87 -26.87
CA PRO A 13 55.51 -21.38 -27.03
C PRO A 13 55.31 -22.88 -27.45
N ILE A 14 54.02 -23.32 -27.47
CA ILE A 14 53.28 -24.47 -28.13
C ILE A 14 53.93 -25.03 -29.45
N PRO A 15 53.95 -26.36 -29.84
CA PRO A 15 52.87 -27.43 -29.91
C PRO A 15 53.36 -28.86 -29.43
N PRO A 16 52.98 -30.12 -29.89
CA PRO A 16 52.00 -30.67 -30.89
C PRO A 16 51.10 -31.91 -30.48
N ARG A 17 51.34 -33.17 -30.95
CA ARG A 17 50.40 -34.35 -30.94
C ARG A 17 51.07 -35.76 -30.97
N CYS A 18 50.27 -36.79 -30.58
CA CYS A 18 50.12 -38.18 -31.13
C CYS A 18 50.80 -39.46 -30.53
N GLU A 19 49.95 -40.49 -30.37
CA GLU A 19 50.09 -41.95 -30.68
C GLU A 19 50.78 -42.99 -29.74
N ALA A 20 50.49 -44.28 -30.07
CA ALA A 20 50.79 -45.59 -29.44
C ALA A 20 49.83 -46.07 -28.31
N SER A 21 49.04 -47.18 -28.36
CA SER A 21 49.00 -48.50 -29.04
C SER A 21 49.51 -49.68 -28.19
N PHE A 22 48.62 -50.65 -27.87
CA PHE A 22 48.77 -52.14 -27.80
C PHE A 22 47.83 -52.81 -26.77
N ALA A 23 47.62 -54.11 -26.93
CA ALA A 23 46.76 -55.00 -26.13
C ALA A 23 47.37 -56.45 -26.14
N PRO A 24 46.68 -57.52 -25.67
CA PRO A 24 46.32 -57.79 -24.27
C PRO A 24 46.73 -59.21 -23.80
N GLN A 25 46.86 -59.47 -22.49
CA GLN A 25 46.82 -60.85 -21.93
C GLN A 25 46.24 -60.93 -20.49
N CYS A 26 45.72 -62.12 -20.16
CA CYS A 26 45.20 -62.62 -18.86
C CYS A 26 43.99 -61.91 -18.21
N SER A 27 42.92 -62.67 -18.05
CA SER A 27 41.57 -62.20 -17.65
C SER A 27 41.24 -62.29 -16.15
N THR A 28 42.09 -62.88 -15.32
CA THR A 28 41.80 -63.08 -13.88
C THR A 28 41.91 -61.80 -13.06
N CYS A 29 42.98 -61.00 -13.25
CA CYS A 29 43.11 -59.70 -12.57
C CYS A 29 41.99 -58.72 -12.93
N VAL A 30 41.40 -58.85 -14.13
CA VAL A 30 40.33 -57.96 -14.61
C VAL A 30 39.06 -58.14 -13.78
N GLN A 31 38.73 -59.36 -13.33
CA GLN A 31 37.48 -59.59 -12.59
C GLN A 31 37.55 -59.05 -11.15
N ASP A 32 38.69 -59.18 -10.47
CA ASP A 32 38.92 -58.58 -9.15
C ASP A 32 39.07 -57.05 -9.24
N ILE A 33 39.65 -56.52 -10.33
CA ILE A 33 39.64 -55.08 -10.60
C ILE A 33 38.23 -54.58 -10.93
N ILE A 34 37.37 -55.37 -11.60
CA ILE A 34 35.96 -55.01 -11.85
C ILE A 34 35.16 -55.03 -10.55
N ASN A 35 35.25 -56.09 -9.74
CA ASN A 35 34.55 -56.17 -8.45
C ASN A 35 35.06 -55.11 -7.46
N GLY A 36 36.38 -54.92 -7.39
CA GLY A 36 37.03 -53.86 -6.64
C GLY A 36 36.57 -52.48 -7.12
N ARG A 37 36.46 -52.24 -8.43
CA ARG A 37 35.87 -51.02 -9.01
C ARG A 37 34.36 -50.93 -8.86
N TYR A 38 33.61 -52.02 -8.67
CA TYR A 38 32.17 -51.97 -8.42
C TYR A 38 31.88 -51.61 -6.96
N LEU A 39 32.71 -52.07 -6.02
CA LEU A 39 32.74 -51.59 -4.64
C LEU A 39 33.24 -50.15 -4.59
N LEU A 40 34.39 -49.83 -5.19
CA LEU A 40 34.91 -48.46 -5.28
C LEU A 40 33.98 -47.52 -6.08
N MET A 41 33.12 -47.98 -7.00
CA MET A 41 32.11 -47.12 -7.63
C MET A 41 30.77 -47.13 -6.90
N LYS A 42 30.45 -48.09 -6.02
CA LYS A 42 29.34 -47.91 -5.06
C LYS A 42 29.74 -46.92 -3.98
N GLU A 43 30.96 -47.04 -3.46
CA GLU A 43 31.53 -46.08 -2.53
C GLU A 43 31.79 -44.74 -3.21
N LEU A 44 32.44 -44.64 -4.37
CA LEU A 44 32.55 -43.35 -5.07
C LEU A 44 31.21 -42.78 -5.54
N LYS A 45 30.15 -43.57 -5.83
CA LYS A 45 28.82 -42.99 -6.12
C LYS A 45 28.05 -42.61 -4.87
N ARG A 46 28.27 -43.26 -3.72
CA ARG A 46 27.77 -42.79 -2.42
C ARG A 46 28.51 -41.55 -1.97
N ILE A 47 29.84 -41.58 -2.01
CA ILE A 47 30.73 -40.47 -1.69
C ILE A 47 30.57 -39.34 -2.71
N SER A 48 30.27 -39.57 -4.01
CA SER A 48 29.95 -38.49 -4.96
C SER A 48 28.49 -38.06 -4.93
N ALA A 49 27.56 -38.86 -4.40
CA ALA A 49 26.22 -38.38 -4.06
C ALA A 49 26.26 -37.54 -2.78
N PHE A 50 27.07 -37.92 -1.78
CA PHE A 50 27.39 -37.09 -0.62
C PHE A 50 28.14 -35.84 -1.04
N PHE A 51 29.22 -35.95 -1.85
CA PHE A 51 29.96 -34.79 -2.36
C PHE A 51 29.15 -33.95 -3.34
N MET A 52 28.14 -34.47 -4.06
CA MET A 52 27.23 -33.63 -4.86
C MET A 52 26.06 -33.06 -4.06
N ALA A 53 25.56 -33.72 -3.01
CA ALA A 53 24.62 -33.11 -2.08
C ALA A 53 25.32 -31.99 -1.29
N MET A 54 26.54 -32.27 -0.82
CA MET A 54 27.46 -31.32 -0.19
C MET A 54 27.93 -30.26 -1.19
N LEU A 55 28.16 -30.55 -2.48
CA LEU A 55 28.41 -29.51 -3.48
C LEU A 55 27.16 -28.71 -3.80
N MET A 56 25.96 -29.30 -3.82
CA MET A 56 24.73 -28.56 -4.07
C MET A 56 24.45 -27.60 -2.90
N MET A 57 24.63 -28.06 -1.66
CA MET A 57 24.71 -27.18 -0.49
C MET A 57 25.82 -26.13 -0.63
N LEU A 58 27.07 -26.52 -0.94
CA LEU A 58 28.18 -25.57 -1.12
C LEU A 58 27.97 -24.61 -2.30
N THR A 59 27.19 -24.93 -3.32
CA THR A 59 26.87 -24.03 -4.44
C THR A 59 25.71 -23.09 -4.11
N VAL A 60 24.80 -23.49 -3.22
CA VAL A 60 23.89 -22.55 -2.56
C VAL A 60 24.71 -21.59 -1.68
N PHE A 61 25.72 -22.06 -0.94
CA PHE A 61 26.62 -21.19 -0.18
C PHE A 61 27.58 -20.35 -1.03
N SER A 62 28.06 -20.83 -2.18
CA SER A 62 29.05 -20.08 -3.00
C SER A 62 28.48 -18.85 -3.71
N ALA A 63 27.16 -18.68 -3.72
CA ALA A 63 26.51 -17.43 -4.10
C ALA A 63 26.59 -16.36 -2.99
N PHE A 64 26.83 -16.76 -1.74
CA PHE A 64 26.78 -15.92 -0.53
C PHE A 64 28.16 -15.82 0.16
N SER A 65 29.23 -15.55 -0.61
CA SER A 65 30.59 -15.49 -0.05
C SER A 65 31.48 -14.36 -0.60
N VAL A 66 30.91 -13.31 -1.22
CA VAL A 66 31.66 -12.09 -1.60
C VAL A 66 30.85 -10.79 -1.43
N VAL A 67 30.44 -10.47 -0.20
CA VAL A 67 30.28 -9.06 0.21
C VAL A 67 30.91 -8.89 1.59
N SER A 68 32.01 -8.14 1.64
CA SER A 68 32.57 -7.58 2.86
C SER A 68 33.07 -6.17 2.53
N ALA A 69 32.88 -5.25 3.46
CA ALA A 69 33.02 -3.80 3.33
C ALA A 69 31.99 -3.07 2.44
N GLU A 70 31.33 -2.10 3.07
CA GLU A 70 30.91 -0.81 2.49
C GLU A 70 29.93 -0.83 1.30
N GLY A 71 28.67 -1.15 1.61
CA GLY A 71 27.51 -0.61 0.92
C GLY A 71 26.42 -0.28 1.93
N GLU A 72 25.96 0.97 2.00
CA GLU A 72 24.77 1.33 2.77
C GLU A 72 23.55 0.68 2.12
N ALA A 73 23.02 -0.37 2.74
CA ALA A 73 21.73 -0.93 2.35
C ALA A 73 20.64 0.11 2.65
N ALA A 74 19.74 0.35 1.69
CA ALA A 74 18.55 1.17 1.89
C ALA A 74 17.55 0.40 2.76
N GLY A 75 17.83 0.37 4.08
CA GLY A 75 17.19 -0.56 5.00
C GLY A 75 15.80 -0.12 5.44
N GLY A 76 14.81 -0.95 5.14
CA GLY A 76 13.72 -1.17 6.08
C GLY A 76 14.29 -1.93 7.29
N THR A 77 14.30 -1.31 8.47
CA THR A 77 14.70 -1.99 9.71
C THR A 77 13.72 -3.11 10.04
N GLN A 78 14.20 -4.22 10.62
CA GLN A 78 13.28 -5.26 11.10
C GLN A 78 12.30 -4.68 12.14
N PRO A 79 11.01 -5.08 12.13
CA PRO A 79 10.03 -4.64 13.10
C PRO A 79 10.44 -5.11 14.50
N VAL A 80 10.39 -4.22 15.48
CA VAL A 80 10.69 -4.57 16.87
C VAL A 80 9.46 -5.23 17.51
N TRP A 81 9.71 -6.30 18.28
CA TRP A 81 8.66 -7.07 18.94
C TRP A 81 7.73 -6.19 19.80
N PRO A 82 6.41 -6.47 19.87
CA PRO A 82 5.65 -7.54 19.22
C PRO A 82 5.01 -7.12 17.89
N ALA A 83 5.60 -6.17 17.14
CA ALA A 83 5.04 -5.76 15.85
C ALA A 83 4.94 -6.93 14.85
N PRO A 84 3.96 -6.94 13.92
CA PRO A 84 3.92 -7.91 12.82
C PRO A 84 5.27 -8.03 12.12
N GLY A 85 5.68 -9.26 11.80
CA GLY A 85 6.95 -9.58 11.14
C GLY A 85 8.19 -9.58 12.04
N SER A 86 8.05 -9.21 13.31
CA SER A 86 9.14 -9.37 14.28
C SER A 86 9.42 -10.85 14.56
N ILE A 87 10.72 -11.16 14.65
CA ILE A 87 11.24 -12.42 15.19
C ILE A 87 11.82 -12.16 16.57
N LYS A 88 11.74 -13.17 17.43
CA LYS A 88 12.23 -13.12 18.81
C LYS A 88 12.95 -14.42 19.14
N LEU A 89 14.11 -14.26 19.78
CA LEU A 89 15.05 -15.33 20.10
C LEU A 89 15.35 -15.31 21.60
N ASP A 90 14.96 -16.37 22.30
CA ASP A 90 15.23 -16.56 23.72
C ASP A 90 16.22 -17.70 23.92
N LYS A 91 17.13 -17.58 24.89
CA LYS A 91 18.04 -18.66 25.28
C LYS A 91 18.41 -18.54 26.76
N ASP A 92 18.29 -19.64 27.50
CA ASP A 92 18.58 -19.72 28.94
C ASP A 92 19.23 -21.06 29.31
N ALA A 93 19.87 -21.11 30.48
CA ALA A 93 20.59 -22.25 31.03
C ALA A 93 20.24 -22.50 32.51
N ALA A 94 19.64 -23.65 32.81
CA ALA A 94 19.32 -24.07 34.17
C ALA A 94 20.19 -25.26 34.60
N ALA A 95 20.70 -25.28 35.84
CA ALA A 95 21.44 -26.44 36.34
C ALA A 95 20.50 -27.64 36.55
N VAL A 96 20.96 -28.84 36.17
CA VAL A 96 20.17 -30.08 36.30
C VAL A 96 20.14 -30.52 37.77
N GLU A 97 18.94 -30.79 38.29
CA GLU A 97 18.78 -31.13 39.71
C GLU A 97 19.52 -32.42 40.08
N ASN A 98 20.23 -32.40 41.22
CA ASN A 98 21.06 -33.48 41.77
C ASN A 98 22.31 -33.84 40.93
N GLU A 99 22.55 -33.20 39.79
CA GLU A 99 23.78 -33.34 38.99
C GLU A 99 24.81 -32.24 39.29
N THR A 100 26.09 -32.54 39.08
CA THR A 100 27.19 -31.59 39.30
C THR A 100 27.75 -31.06 37.98
N ASN A 101 27.72 -29.74 37.79
CA ASN A 101 28.25 -29.07 36.59
C ASN A 101 27.64 -29.58 35.26
N LEU A 102 26.33 -29.82 35.29
CA LEU A 102 25.50 -30.17 34.14
C LEU A 102 24.34 -29.17 34.06
N TRP A 103 24.09 -28.60 32.88
CA TRP A 103 23.07 -27.57 32.67
C TRP A 103 22.21 -27.91 31.45
N GLU A 104 20.89 -27.79 31.57
CA GLU A 104 19.96 -27.85 30.44
C GLU A 104 19.85 -26.46 29.81
N ILE A 105 20.15 -26.40 28.51
CA ILE A 105 20.00 -25.23 27.66
C ILE A 105 18.66 -25.34 26.95
N THR A 106 17.88 -24.25 26.95
CA THR A 106 16.67 -24.12 26.15
C THR A 106 16.81 -22.94 25.21
N LEU A 107 16.56 -23.15 23.91
CA LEU A 107 16.38 -22.10 22.91
C LEU A 107 14.90 -22.03 22.56
N GLY A 108 14.36 -20.82 22.50
CA GLY A 108 13.02 -20.53 21.99
C GLY A 108 13.11 -19.56 20.81
N ILE A 109 12.31 -19.83 19.79
CA ILE A 109 12.04 -18.88 18.70
C ILE A 109 10.55 -18.57 18.77
N GLN A 110 10.20 -17.30 18.59
CA GLN A 110 8.80 -16.86 18.46
C GLN A 110 8.68 -15.90 17.28
N GLY A 111 7.61 -16.05 16.50
CA GLY A 111 7.21 -15.06 15.51
C GLY A 111 6.06 -14.19 16.01
N LYS A 112 5.96 -12.96 15.49
CA LYS A 112 4.65 -12.32 15.27
C LYS A 112 4.47 -12.28 13.76
N ASN A 113 3.40 -12.90 13.27
CA ASN A 113 3.18 -13.01 11.82
C ASN A 113 3.18 -11.63 11.16
N PHE A 114 3.95 -11.47 10.08
CA PHE A 114 3.70 -10.37 9.17
C PHE A 114 2.54 -10.75 8.25
N GLU A 115 1.73 -9.77 7.89
CA GLU A 115 0.67 -9.95 6.91
C GLU A 115 1.27 -9.81 5.51
N THR A 116 2.16 -10.73 5.14
CA THR A 116 2.75 -10.80 3.80
C THR A 116 1.63 -10.99 2.78
N THR A 117 1.73 -10.38 1.60
CA THR A 117 0.70 -10.51 0.56
C THR A 117 0.47 -11.98 0.20
N SER A 118 -0.60 -12.56 0.73
CA SER A 118 -0.94 -13.97 0.61
C SER A 118 -2.23 -14.08 -0.18
N ASP A 119 -2.16 -14.58 -1.41
CA ASP A 119 -3.37 -14.96 -2.16
C ASP A 119 -3.72 -16.40 -1.82
N VAL A 120 -4.93 -16.58 -1.27
CA VAL A 120 -5.48 -17.89 -0.91
C VAL A 120 -6.69 -18.16 -1.80
N VAL A 121 -6.77 -19.37 -2.36
CA VAL A 121 -7.98 -19.85 -3.02
C VAL A 121 -8.58 -21.00 -2.22
N LEU A 122 -9.74 -20.75 -1.63
CA LEU A 122 -10.53 -21.74 -0.91
C LEU A 122 -11.38 -22.52 -1.91
N VAL A 123 -11.08 -23.80 -2.09
CA VAL A 123 -11.69 -24.70 -3.09
C VAL A 123 -12.68 -25.64 -2.40
N ILE A 124 -13.96 -25.34 -2.51
CA ILE A 124 -15.05 -26.00 -1.79
C ILE A 124 -15.81 -26.94 -2.73
N ASP A 125 -15.89 -28.22 -2.36
CA ASP A 125 -16.76 -29.19 -3.02
C ASP A 125 -18.25 -28.89 -2.73
N ASN A 126 -19.08 -28.97 -3.78
CA ASN A 126 -20.52 -28.73 -3.76
C ASN A 126 -21.27 -29.90 -4.45
N SER A 127 -20.70 -31.11 -4.33
CA SER A 127 -21.34 -32.39 -4.59
C SER A 127 -22.67 -32.57 -3.84
N ASN A 128 -23.46 -33.55 -4.24
CA ASN A 128 -24.68 -33.94 -3.51
C ASN A 128 -24.37 -34.69 -2.19
N SER A 129 -23.14 -35.17 -1.97
CA SER A 129 -22.73 -35.76 -0.69
C SER A 129 -22.48 -34.71 0.39
N MET A 130 -22.00 -33.51 0.01
CA MET A 130 -21.80 -32.38 0.92
C MET A 130 -23.10 -31.88 1.59
N TYR A 131 -24.28 -32.22 1.06
CA TYR A 131 -25.58 -31.88 1.66
C TYR A 131 -26.14 -32.99 2.57
N GLN A 132 -25.31 -33.97 2.94
CA GLN A 132 -25.63 -35.02 3.91
C GLN A 132 -24.91 -34.75 5.24
N ASN A 133 -25.53 -35.16 6.36
CA ASN A 133 -24.94 -35.06 7.71
C ASN A 133 -24.39 -33.66 8.07
N ASP A 134 -25.08 -32.60 7.61
CA ASP A 134 -24.74 -31.18 7.81
C ASP A 134 -23.33 -30.74 7.35
N ARG A 135 -22.62 -31.55 6.54
CA ARG A 135 -21.27 -31.29 6.02
C ARG A 135 -21.09 -29.89 5.44
N MET A 136 -21.98 -29.46 4.54
CA MET A 136 -21.94 -28.11 3.93
C MET A 136 -22.27 -26.99 4.93
N VAL A 137 -23.08 -27.24 5.96
CA VAL A 137 -23.39 -26.24 7.00
C VAL A 137 -22.13 -25.99 7.85
N GLN A 138 -21.47 -27.06 8.29
CA GLN A 138 -20.21 -27.01 9.03
C GLN A 138 -19.08 -26.43 8.17
N THR A 139 -19.04 -26.79 6.88
CA THR A 139 -18.09 -26.24 5.90
C THR A 139 -18.23 -24.73 5.77
N LYS A 140 -19.45 -24.19 5.67
CA LYS A 140 -19.68 -22.74 5.65
C LYS A 140 -19.28 -22.06 6.95
N ALA A 141 -19.62 -22.65 8.10
CA ALA A 141 -19.26 -22.11 9.41
C ALA A 141 -17.73 -22.00 9.56
N ALA A 142 -17.01 -23.07 9.26
CA ALA A 142 -15.56 -23.10 9.37
C ALA A 142 -14.84 -22.29 8.26
N ALA A 143 -15.42 -22.21 7.05
CA ALA A 143 -14.95 -21.31 6.00
C ALA A 143 -15.12 -19.82 6.37
N ASN A 144 -16.23 -19.45 7.02
CA ASN A 144 -16.40 -18.10 7.56
C ASN A 144 -15.37 -17.82 8.66
N ALA A 145 -15.12 -18.78 9.57
CA ALA A 145 -14.08 -18.66 10.60
C ALA A 145 -12.65 -18.54 10.01
N PHE A 146 -12.37 -19.26 8.93
CA PHE A 146 -11.11 -19.16 8.17
C PHE A 146 -10.95 -17.78 7.51
N VAL A 147 -12.01 -17.25 6.90
CA VAL A 147 -12.06 -15.87 6.39
C VAL A 147 -11.92 -14.87 7.54
N ASP A 148 -12.48 -15.16 8.71
CA ASP A 148 -12.36 -14.29 9.89
C ASP A 148 -10.95 -14.25 10.48
N ALA A 149 -10.21 -15.36 10.41
CA ALA A 149 -8.82 -15.49 10.88
C ALA A 149 -7.76 -14.95 9.91
N LEU A 150 -8.04 -14.93 8.59
CA LEU A 150 -7.09 -14.47 7.57
C LEU A 150 -7.39 -13.07 7.00
N LEU A 151 -8.64 -12.60 7.02
CA LEU A 151 -8.97 -11.22 6.66
C LEU A 151 -9.10 -10.40 7.94
N THR A 152 -7.95 -9.97 8.44
CA THR A 152 -7.74 -9.10 9.61
C THR A 152 -7.53 -7.64 9.22
N GLN A 153 -7.77 -6.70 10.14
CA GLN A 153 -7.61 -5.27 9.86
C GLN A 153 -6.12 -4.93 9.77
N GLY A 154 -5.66 -4.54 8.57
CA GLY A 154 -4.24 -4.40 8.23
C GLY A 154 -3.75 -5.42 7.20
N SER A 155 -4.50 -6.53 7.01
CA SER A 155 -3.99 -7.65 6.23
C SER A 155 -3.87 -7.36 4.75
N ALA A 156 -2.69 -7.63 4.20
CA ALA A 156 -2.46 -7.76 2.77
C ALA A 156 -2.80 -9.18 2.24
N THR A 157 -3.32 -10.06 3.10
CA THR A 157 -3.90 -11.35 2.72
C THR A 157 -5.21 -11.15 1.95
N ARG A 158 -5.44 -11.97 0.93
CA ARG A 158 -6.69 -11.97 0.15
C ARG A 158 -7.17 -13.38 -0.12
N ILE A 159 -8.49 -13.54 -0.15
CA ILE A 159 -9.14 -14.84 -0.37
C ILE A 159 -10.03 -14.77 -1.60
N ALA A 160 -9.87 -15.72 -2.51
CA ALA A 160 -10.89 -16.06 -3.51
C ALA A 160 -11.51 -17.42 -3.16
N VAL A 161 -12.75 -17.65 -3.60
CA VAL A 161 -13.46 -18.92 -3.40
C VAL A 161 -13.77 -19.55 -4.75
N VAL A 162 -13.48 -20.84 -4.88
CA VAL A 162 -13.81 -21.70 -6.03
C VAL A 162 -14.74 -22.80 -5.53
N VAL A 163 -16.01 -22.73 -5.92
CA VAL A 163 -17.03 -23.72 -5.58
C VAL A 163 -17.21 -24.65 -6.77
N PHE A 164 -16.92 -25.94 -6.62
CA PHE A 164 -16.94 -26.91 -7.72
C PHE A 164 -17.90 -28.06 -7.46
N ASN A 165 -18.45 -28.63 -8.53
CA ASN A 165 -19.11 -29.93 -8.53
C ASN A 165 -18.77 -30.64 -9.85
N LEU A 166 -19.73 -30.91 -10.75
CA LEU A 166 -19.43 -31.18 -12.17
C LEU A 166 -19.21 -29.90 -13.00
N THR A 167 -19.50 -28.74 -12.42
CA THR A 167 -19.27 -27.38 -12.92
C THR A 167 -18.39 -26.60 -11.94
N VAL A 168 -18.13 -25.31 -12.20
CA VAL A 168 -17.41 -24.43 -11.26
C VAL A 168 -18.00 -23.03 -11.24
N LYS A 169 -18.05 -22.41 -10.05
CA LYS A 169 -18.28 -20.98 -9.83
C LYS A 169 -17.09 -20.43 -9.03
N GLN A 170 -16.57 -19.28 -9.42
CA GLN A 170 -15.43 -18.65 -8.76
C GLN A 170 -15.67 -17.17 -8.48
N THR A 171 -14.94 -16.63 -7.51
CA THR A 171 -14.88 -15.20 -7.22
C THR A 171 -13.60 -14.54 -7.75
N GLY A 172 -13.50 -13.22 -7.62
CA GLY A 172 -12.21 -12.54 -7.55
C GLY A 172 -11.55 -12.71 -6.16
N PHE A 173 -10.42 -12.05 -5.93
CA PHE A 173 -9.79 -11.95 -4.61
C PHE A 173 -10.46 -10.85 -3.78
N TYR A 174 -10.80 -11.18 -2.54
CA TYR A 174 -11.39 -10.29 -1.53
C TYR A 174 -10.40 -10.03 -0.41
N ASP A 175 -10.44 -8.82 0.15
CA ASP A 175 -9.61 -8.33 1.26
C ASP A 175 -10.48 -7.94 2.47
N TYR A 176 -9.87 -7.38 3.51
CA TYR A 176 -10.58 -6.97 4.73
C TYR A 176 -11.79 -6.05 4.49
N SER A 177 -11.71 -5.13 3.52
CA SER A 177 -12.76 -4.11 3.28
C SER A 177 -14.07 -4.70 2.73
N ASN A 178 -13.98 -5.83 2.02
CA ASN A 178 -15.09 -6.51 1.34
C ASN A 178 -15.35 -7.93 1.91
N LYS A 179 -14.71 -8.25 3.04
CA LYS A 179 -14.78 -9.52 3.80
C LYS A 179 -16.20 -10.06 4.02
N GLU A 180 -17.16 -9.21 4.39
CA GLU A 180 -18.55 -9.65 4.63
C GLU A 180 -19.31 -9.99 3.33
N GLU A 181 -18.91 -9.44 2.18
CA GLU A 181 -19.43 -9.87 0.88
C GLU A 181 -18.92 -11.27 0.52
N LEU A 182 -17.66 -11.58 0.83
CA LEU A 182 -17.11 -12.93 0.67
C LEU A 182 -17.85 -13.95 1.55
N LYS A 183 -18.08 -13.60 2.83
CA LYS A 183 -18.87 -14.43 3.76
C LYS A 183 -20.32 -14.58 3.27
N ALA A 184 -20.93 -13.54 2.70
CA ALA A 184 -22.23 -13.64 2.07
C ALA A 184 -22.23 -14.60 0.85
N TYR A 185 -21.20 -14.57 -0.01
CA TYR A 185 -21.04 -15.51 -1.12
C TYR A 185 -20.89 -16.96 -0.65
N ILE A 186 -20.05 -17.23 0.35
CA ILE A 186 -19.88 -18.56 0.97
C ILE A 186 -21.22 -19.05 1.54
N ASN A 187 -21.92 -18.21 2.30
CA ASN A 187 -23.21 -18.56 2.89
C ASN A 187 -24.31 -18.79 1.83
N ALA A 188 -24.24 -18.12 0.67
CA ALA A 188 -25.18 -18.29 -0.44
C ALA A 188 -24.97 -19.58 -1.28
N VAL A 189 -23.90 -20.35 -1.06
CA VAL A 189 -23.66 -21.61 -1.80
C VAL A 189 -24.83 -22.60 -1.62
N SER A 190 -25.49 -22.95 -2.72
CA SER A 190 -26.68 -23.81 -2.73
C SER A 190 -26.44 -25.12 -3.48
N GLN A 191 -27.17 -26.17 -3.08
CA GLN A 191 -27.14 -27.46 -3.76
C GLN A 191 -27.58 -27.32 -5.22
N ASN A 192 -26.84 -27.95 -6.13
CA ASN A 192 -27.27 -28.17 -7.51
C ASN A 192 -27.40 -29.68 -7.75
N ASN A 193 -28.64 -30.15 -7.75
CA ASN A 193 -28.96 -31.57 -7.91
C ASN A 193 -28.60 -32.14 -9.30
N GLU A 194 -28.51 -31.29 -10.33
CA GLU A 194 -28.25 -31.71 -11.71
C GLU A 194 -26.75 -31.95 -11.97
N ASP A 195 -25.88 -31.13 -11.36
CA ASP A 195 -24.42 -31.21 -11.48
C ASP A 195 -23.72 -31.78 -10.24
N GLY A 196 -24.45 -32.43 -9.32
CA GLY A 196 -23.97 -32.77 -7.97
C GLY A 196 -23.00 -33.96 -7.83
N GLY A 197 -22.13 -34.19 -8.82
CA GLY A 197 -20.95 -35.06 -8.71
C GLY A 197 -19.66 -34.27 -8.46
N THR A 198 -18.52 -34.96 -8.36
CA THR A 198 -17.25 -34.40 -7.84
C THR A 198 -16.17 -34.37 -8.93
N PHE A 199 -15.90 -33.19 -9.50
CA PHE A 199 -14.82 -32.98 -10.49
C PHE A 199 -13.65 -32.23 -9.84
N THR A 200 -12.99 -32.85 -8.85
CA THR A 200 -11.93 -32.22 -8.03
C THR A 200 -10.81 -31.59 -8.87
N GLN A 201 -10.42 -32.21 -9.99
CA GLN A 201 -9.42 -31.64 -10.90
C GLN A 201 -9.84 -30.28 -11.49
N LEU A 202 -11.13 -30.06 -11.76
CA LEU A 202 -11.65 -28.76 -12.23
C LEU A 202 -11.47 -27.68 -11.14
N GLY A 203 -11.79 -28.00 -9.88
CA GLY A 203 -11.60 -27.07 -8.76
C GLY A 203 -10.12 -26.66 -8.58
N ILE A 204 -9.21 -27.65 -8.53
CA ILE A 204 -7.77 -27.42 -8.40
C ILE A 204 -7.23 -26.61 -9.59
N LYS A 205 -7.59 -26.99 -10.82
CA LYS A 205 -7.17 -26.29 -12.05
C LYS A 205 -7.66 -24.85 -12.07
N THR A 206 -8.91 -24.58 -11.68
CA THR A 206 -9.46 -23.22 -11.63
C THR A 206 -8.77 -22.36 -10.57
N ALA A 207 -8.46 -22.92 -9.40
CA ALA A 207 -7.69 -22.22 -8.36
C ALA A 207 -6.26 -21.89 -8.80
N ARG A 208 -5.58 -22.85 -9.43
CA ARG A 208 -4.26 -22.70 -10.05
C ARG A 208 -4.25 -21.62 -11.13
N ASP A 209 -5.22 -21.63 -12.05
CA ASP A 209 -5.37 -20.58 -13.07
C ASP A 209 -5.55 -19.19 -12.44
N LEU A 210 -6.38 -19.08 -11.40
CA LEU A 210 -6.65 -17.81 -10.71
C LEU A 210 -5.39 -17.27 -10.02
N LEU A 211 -4.61 -18.12 -9.36
CA LEU A 211 -3.31 -17.79 -8.75
C LEU A 211 -2.22 -17.48 -9.78
N LYS A 212 -2.33 -17.95 -11.02
CA LYS A 212 -1.43 -17.57 -12.14
C LYS A 212 -1.89 -16.32 -12.90
N SER A 213 -3.12 -15.87 -12.69
CA SER A 213 -3.66 -14.68 -13.35
C SER A 213 -3.02 -13.38 -12.83
N PRO A 214 -3.01 -12.29 -13.61
CA PRO A 214 -2.54 -10.98 -13.14
C PRO A 214 -3.36 -10.38 -11.97
N ALA A 215 -4.54 -10.94 -11.64
CA ALA A 215 -5.29 -10.55 -10.45
C ALA A 215 -4.64 -11.08 -9.15
N SER A 216 -3.80 -12.11 -9.25
CA SER A 216 -3.06 -12.67 -8.12
C SER A 216 -1.71 -11.96 -7.95
N THR A 217 -1.68 -10.97 -7.06
CA THR A 217 -0.52 -10.12 -6.72
C THR A 217 0.12 -10.49 -5.38
N GLY A 218 -0.34 -11.56 -4.73
CA GLY A 218 0.28 -12.14 -3.54
C GLY A 218 1.63 -12.79 -3.85
N LEU A 219 2.60 -12.60 -2.96
CA LEU A 219 3.89 -13.30 -2.96
C LEU A 219 3.72 -14.76 -2.56
N ASN A 220 2.81 -15.05 -1.61
CA ASN A 220 2.42 -16.42 -1.26
C ASN A 220 1.17 -16.81 -2.03
N LYS A 221 1.11 -18.06 -2.51
CA LYS A 221 0.01 -18.57 -3.33
C LYS A 221 -0.44 -19.92 -2.79
N ASN A 222 -1.63 -19.95 -2.19
CA ASN A 222 -2.11 -21.10 -1.43
C ASN A 222 -3.44 -21.60 -2.00
N ILE A 223 -3.58 -22.91 -2.15
CA ILE A 223 -4.84 -23.59 -2.48
C ILE A 223 -5.28 -24.36 -1.23
N VAL A 224 -6.51 -24.15 -0.77
CA VAL A 224 -7.09 -24.89 0.35
C VAL A 224 -8.27 -25.71 -0.17
N LEU A 225 -8.03 -26.99 -0.43
CA LEU A 225 -9.00 -27.91 -1.01
C LEU A 225 -9.81 -28.63 0.07
N LEU A 226 -11.13 -28.58 -0.01
CA LEU A 226 -12.04 -29.31 0.87
C LEU A 226 -13.02 -30.13 0.02
N SER A 227 -13.04 -31.46 0.24
CA SER A 227 -13.91 -32.40 -0.49
C SER A 227 -14.26 -33.63 0.35
N ASP A 228 -15.40 -34.24 0.06
CA ASP A 228 -16.01 -35.32 0.85
C ASP A 228 -16.12 -36.67 0.12
N GLY A 229 -15.40 -36.84 -0.99
CA GLY A 229 -15.48 -38.04 -1.81
C GLY A 229 -14.35 -38.23 -2.82
N VAL A 230 -14.57 -39.17 -3.75
CA VAL A 230 -13.64 -39.48 -4.86
C VAL A 230 -13.96 -38.67 -6.12
N PRO A 231 -12.98 -38.37 -6.99
CA PRO A 231 -13.25 -37.75 -8.28
C PRO A 231 -14.15 -38.64 -9.16
N THR A 232 -15.34 -38.15 -9.52
CA THR A 232 -16.29 -38.80 -10.43
C THR A 232 -16.28 -38.21 -11.85
N LYS A 233 -15.51 -37.13 -12.05
CA LYS A 233 -14.99 -36.69 -13.36
C LYS A 233 -13.52 -36.31 -13.29
N SER A 234 -12.83 -36.46 -14.42
CA SER A 234 -11.52 -35.85 -14.67
C SER A 234 -11.46 -35.25 -16.08
N TYR A 235 -10.44 -34.44 -16.35
CA TYR A 235 -10.01 -34.19 -17.73
C TYR A 235 -9.30 -35.42 -18.28
N ARG A 236 -9.35 -35.60 -19.60
CA ARG A 236 -8.73 -36.75 -20.26
C ARG A 236 -7.23 -36.52 -20.40
N VAL A 237 -6.41 -37.42 -19.85
CA VAL A 237 -4.96 -37.43 -20.12
C VAL A 237 -4.73 -37.56 -21.64
N ASN A 238 -3.87 -36.70 -22.20
CA ASN A 238 -3.59 -36.63 -23.64
C ASN A 238 -2.14 -36.91 -23.99
N SER A 239 -1.23 -36.76 -23.02
CA SER A 239 0.21 -36.90 -23.21
C SER A 239 0.87 -37.53 -21.99
N VAL A 240 1.88 -38.35 -22.25
CA VAL A 240 2.67 -39.05 -21.22
C VAL A 240 4.16 -38.87 -21.46
N SER A 241 4.90 -38.66 -20.38
CA SER A 241 6.36 -38.62 -20.37
C SER A 241 6.89 -40.03 -20.19
N ALA A 242 8.00 -40.35 -20.86
CA ALA A 242 8.66 -41.65 -20.74
C ALA A 242 10.07 -41.46 -20.17
N ASN A 243 10.35 -42.08 -19.03
CA ASN A 243 11.68 -42.11 -18.44
C ASN A 243 12.32 -43.46 -18.76
N VAL A 244 13.29 -43.47 -19.68
CA VAL A 244 13.95 -44.69 -20.14
C VAL A 244 15.05 -45.07 -19.16
N THR A 245 14.80 -46.11 -18.37
CA THR A 245 15.68 -46.60 -17.30
C THR A 245 16.71 -47.62 -17.79
N GLY A 246 16.57 -48.14 -19.02
CA GLY A 246 17.54 -49.01 -19.65
C GLY A 246 17.12 -49.50 -21.04
N THR A 247 17.87 -50.45 -21.59
CA THR A 247 17.53 -51.14 -22.85
C THR A 247 17.79 -52.63 -22.75
N GLU A 248 16.86 -53.45 -23.21
CA GLU A 248 17.07 -54.89 -23.43
C GLU A 248 17.47 -55.16 -24.89
N THR A 249 18.22 -56.24 -25.14
CA THR A 249 18.57 -56.66 -26.52
C THR A 249 17.68 -57.80 -26.97
N SER A 250 16.94 -57.58 -28.06
CA SER A 250 16.15 -58.61 -28.73
C SER A 250 16.94 -59.17 -29.91
N VAL A 251 17.05 -60.50 -30.00
CA VAL A 251 17.69 -61.20 -31.11
C VAL A 251 16.74 -62.25 -31.68
N THR A 252 16.34 -62.08 -32.94
CA THR A 252 15.48 -63.02 -33.66
C THR A 252 16.31 -63.84 -34.65
N SER A 253 16.15 -65.16 -34.61
CA SER A 253 16.72 -66.04 -35.63
C SER A 253 16.12 -65.76 -37.00
N ASN A 254 16.98 -65.60 -38.00
CA ASN A 254 16.58 -65.58 -39.40
C ASN A 254 16.89 -66.92 -40.11
N CYS A 255 17.55 -67.87 -39.43
CA CYS A 255 18.03 -69.14 -39.99
C CYS A 255 16.90 -70.11 -40.36
N GLY A 256 17.05 -70.78 -41.51
CA GLY A 256 16.15 -71.84 -41.97
C GLY A 256 16.57 -73.23 -41.48
N TYR A 257 15.73 -74.25 -41.71
CA TYR A 257 16.02 -75.65 -41.31
C TYR A 257 17.33 -76.23 -41.87
N PHE A 258 17.89 -75.63 -42.92
CA PHE A 258 19.12 -76.03 -43.60
C PHE A 258 20.00 -74.83 -44.02
N SER A 259 19.73 -73.61 -43.50
CA SER A 259 20.49 -72.40 -43.82
C SER A 259 20.78 -71.56 -42.58
N HIS A 260 21.98 -70.98 -42.51
CA HIS A 260 22.33 -69.97 -41.54
C HIS A 260 22.23 -68.59 -42.18
N ASP A 261 21.57 -67.67 -41.50
CA ASP A 261 21.23 -66.35 -41.99
C ASP A 261 21.38 -65.35 -40.82
N ALA A 262 22.05 -64.22 -41.06
CA ALA A 262 22.43 -63.28 -40.00
C ALA A 262 21.20 -62.82 -39.19
N PRO A 263 21.22 -62.90 -37.85
CA PRO A 263 20.04 -62.65 -37.01
C PRO A 263 19.57 -61.20 -37.04
N THR A 264 18.29 -60.97 -36.78
CA THR A 264 17.75 -59.62 -36.57
C THR A 264 17.99 -59.20 -35.13
N VAL A 265 18.94 -58.28 -34.91
CA VAL A 265 19.27 -57.71 -33.58
C VAL A 265 18.68 -56.31 -33.44
N LYS A 266 18.04 -56.02 -32.29
CA LYS A 266 17.50 -54.70 -31.93
C LYS A 266 17.65 -54.42 -30.43
N LEU A 267 17.57 -53.15 -30.04
CA LEU A 267 17.32 -52.76 -28.65
C LEU A 267 15.85 -52.35 -28.47
N ASN A 268 15.24 -52.76 -27.36
CA ASN A 268 13.95 -52.22 -26.90
C ASN A 268 14.20 -51.35 -25.64
N PRO A 269 13.50 -50.22 -25.47
CA PRO A 269 13.60 -49.41 -24.25
C PRO A 269 12.85 -50.06 -23.09
N ILE A 270 13.48 -50.07 -21.91
CA ILE A 270 12.81 -50.29 -20.63
C ILE A 270 12.51 -48.91 -20.05
N TYR A 271 11.24 -48.60 -19.76
CA TYR A 271 10.82 -47.26 -19.36
C TYR A 271 9.69 -47.29 -18.32
N SER A 272 9.61 -46.24 -17.49
CA SER A 272 8.38 -45.86 -16.78
C SER A 272 7.63 -44.78 -17.57
N ALA A 273 6.31 -44.69 -17.38
CA ALA A 273 5.47 -43.69 -18.03
C ALA A 273 4.58 -42.94 -17.02
N GLU A 274 4.63 -41.62 -17.09
CA GLU A 274 3.96 -40.68 -16.17
C GLU A 274 3.06 -39.72 -16.95
N ILE A 275 2.13 -39.05 -16.27
CA ILE A 275 1.23 -38.08 -16.92
C ILE A 275 2.05 -36.82 -17.25
N ALA A 276 2.00 -36.37 -18.51
CA ALA A 276 2.63 -35.12 -18.94
C ALA A 276 1.62 -34.02 -19.30
N GLY A 277 0.35 -34.37 -19.53
CA GLY A 277 -0.69 -33.39 -19.83
C GLY A 277 -2.10 -33.96 -19.93
N CYS A 278 -3.06 -33.09 -19.63
CA CYS A 278 -4.49 -33.31 -19.81
C CYS A 278 -5.04 -32.44 -20.95
N ASP A 279 -6.07 -32.94 -21.64
CA ASP A 279 -6.85 -32.19 -22.61
C ASP A 279 -8.03 -31.51 -21.88
N TYR A 280 -7.86 -30.23 -21.58
CA TYR A 280 -8.89 -29.42 -20.90
C TYR A 280 -10.17 -29.20 -21.73
N SER A 281 -10.24 -29.68 -22.98
CA SER A 281 -11.47 -29.71 -23.77
C SER A 281 -12.24 -31.05 -23.69
N ARG A 282 -11.67 -32.08 -23.05
CA ARG A 282 -12.24 -33.44 -23.01
C ARG A 282 -12.32 -33.98 -21.59
N ILE A 283 -13.52 -34.43 -21.20
CA ILE A 283 -13.81 -35.02 -19.89
C ILE A 283 -13.93 -36.54 -19.95
N VAL A 284 -13.70 -37.19 -18.81
CA VAL A 284 -13.91 -38.62 -18.55
C VAL A 284 -14.74 -38.76 -17.26
N GLY A 285 -15.58 -39.79 -17.19
CA GLY A 285 -16.62 -39.93 -16.16
C GLY A 285 -17.90 -39.16 -16.50
N LYS A 286 -19.02 -39.56 -15.92
CA LYS A 286 -20.33 -38.90 -16.05
C LYS A 286 -20.71 -38.13 -14.79
N GLY A 287 -20.25 -38.57 -13.63
CA GLY A 287 -20.45 -37.93 -12.33
C GLY A 287 -20.81 -38.89 -11.20
N PHE A 288 -20.85 -40.20 -11.44
CA PHE A 288 -21.23 -41.23 -10.47
C PHE A 288 -19.98 -41.85 -9.81
N GLU A 289 -20.12 -42.39 -8.59
CA GLU A 289 -18.99 -42.95 -7.83
C GLU A 289 -18.27 -44.09 -8.60
N ASP A 290 -19.01 -44.95 -9.29
CA ASP A 290 -18.48 -46.00 -10.18
C ASP A 290 -17.52 -45.47 -11.27
N ASP A 291 -17.72 -44.22 -11.74
CA ASP A 291 -16.87 -43.61 -12.77
C ASP A 291 -15.41 -43.49 -12.31
N TYR A 292 -15.14 -43.42 -10.99
CA TYR A 292 -13.78 -43.38 -10.44
C TYR A 292 -12.90 -44.52 -10.99
N SER A 293 -13.49 -45.70 -11.20
CA SER A 293 -12.80 -46.90 -11.72
C SER A 293 -12.50 -46.87 -13.24
N THR A 294 -12.81 -45.77 -13.94
CA THR A 294 -12.65 -45.67 -15.40
C THR A 294 -11.19 -45.70 -15.82
N SER A 295 -10.77 -46.83 -16.40
CA SER A 295 -9.42 -47.02 -16.94
C SER A 295 -9.36 -46.83 -18.45
N TYR A 296 -8.26 -46.24 -18.95
CA TYR A 296 -7.97 -46.09 -20.37
C TYR A 296 -6.46 -45.95 -20.65
N ASN A 297 -6.03 -46.38 -21.84
CA ASN A 297 -4.66 -46.19 -22.28
C ASN A 297 -4.44 -44.81 -22.92
N VAL A 298 -3.26 -44.25 -22.68
CA VAL A 298 -2.71 -43.09 -23.39
C VAL A 298 -1.37 -43.49 -23.99
N GLN A 299 -1.10 -42.98 -25.20
CA GLN A 299 0.14 -43.22 -25.93
C GLN A 299 0.78 -41.88 -26.29
N SER A 300 2.11 -41.80 -26.28
CA SER A 300 2.85 -40.63 -26.74
C SER A 300 4.18 -41.05 -27.34
N GLN A 301 4.61 -40.34 -28.39
CA GLN A 301 5.87 -40.67 -29.05
C GLN A 301 7.05 -40.24 -28.17
N ALA A 302 7.90 -41.21 -27.87
CA ALA A 302 9.10 -41.09 -27.07
C ALA A 302 10.32 -41.60 -27.85
N TYR A 303 11.50 -41.42 -27.27
CA TYR A 303 12.79 -41.76 -27.87
C TYR A 303 13.72 -42.31 -26.80
N PHE A 304 14.67 -43.16 -27.19
CA PHE A 304 15.74 -43.60 -26.30
C PHE A 304 17.12 -43.35 -26.88
N ASN A 305 18.06 -43.00 -25.99
CA ASN A 305 19.49 -42.96 -26.26
C ASN A 305 20.13 -44.20 -25.64
N HIS A 306 21.21 -44.71 -26.23
CA HIS A 306 21.94 -45.86 -25.70
C HIS A 306 23.44 -45.81 -26.03
N ASP A 307 24.23 -46.44 -25.16
CA ASP A 307 25.65 -46.68 -25.38
C ASP A 307 25.91 -47.78 -26.42
N GLU A 308 27.18 -48.02 -26.74
CA GLU A 308 27.56 -49.12 -27.62
C GLU A 308 27.27 -50.46 -26.93
N VAL A 309 26.43 -51.30 -27.55
CA VAL A 309 26.05 -52.62 -27.03
C VAL A 309 26.74 -53.70 -27.86
N ARG A 310 27.44 -54.62 -27.19
CA ARG A 310 28.07 -55.79 -27.81
C ARG A 310 27.48 -57.07 -27.26
N GLY A 311 27.40 -58.09 -28.10
CA GLY A 311 27.00 -59.42 -27.67
C GLY A 311 27.25 -60.49 -28.72
N THR A 312 26.86 -61.71 -28.37
CA THR A 312 27.03 -62.91 -29.18
C THR A 312 25.70 -63.66 -29.23
N TRP A 313 25.37 -64.26 -30.37
CA TRP A 313 24.19 -65.10 -30.53
C TRP A 313 24.54 -66.31 -31.42
N SER A 314 24.09 -67.49 -31.03
CA SER A 314 24.40 -68.76 -31.69
C SER A 314 23.13 -69.47 -32.11
N CYS A 315 23.16 -70.13 -33.28
CA CYS A 315 22.07 -70.98 -33.74
C CYS A 315 22.57 -72.37 -34.10
N SER A 316 21.83 -73.40 -33.67
CA SER A 316 22.12 -74.81 -33.94
C SER A 316 20.87 -75.51 -34.44
N HIS A 317 20.97 -76.21 -35.57
CA HIS A 317 19.88 -77.02 -36.13
C HIS A 317 20.22 -78.50 -36.07
N ARG A 318 19.25 -79.37 -36.38
CA ARG A 318 19.45 -80.83 -36.37
C ARG A 318 20.29 -81.34 -37.56
N TYR A 319 20.44 -80.52 -38.61
CA TYR A 319 20.97 -80.92 -39.92
C TYR A 319 22.10 -80.02 -40.44
N THR A 320 22.52 -79.02 -39.66
CA THR A 320 23.67 -78.14 -39.93
C THR A 320 24.41 -77.88 -38.62
N ASP A 321 25.72 -77.69 -38.69
CA ASP A 321 26.55 -77.36 -37.52
C ASP A 321 26.13 -76.03 -36.87
N SER A 322 26.54 -75.77 -35.63
CA SER A 322 26.18 -74.53 -34.94
C SER A 322 27.01 -73.35 -35.44
N GLU A 323 26.35 -72.30 -35.91
CA GLU A 323 26.98 -71.02 -36.29
C GLU A 323 26.84 -70.01 -35.13
N THR A 324 27.74 -69.02 -35.08
CA THR A 324 27.76 -68.00 -34.02
C THR A 324 28.13 -66.63 -34.56
N TRP A 325 27.25 -65.66 -34.33
CA TRP A 325 27.41 -64.27 -34.73
C TRP A 325 27.77 -63.40 -33.52
N ASN A 326 28.75 -62.53 -33.70
CA ASN A 326 29.01 -61.42 -32.78
C ASN A 326 28.39 -60.15 -33.36
N TYR A 327 27.73 -59.34 -32.53
CA TYR A 327 27.13 -58.08 -32.94
C TYR A 327 27.68 -56.91 -32.15
N VAL A 328 27.74 -55.75 -32.82
CA VAL A 328 28.02 -54.44 -32.22
C VAL A 328 26.94 -53.49 -32.69
N ILE A 329 26.19 -52.92 -31.75
CA ILE A 329 25.24 -51.82 -31.95
C ILE A 329 25.97 -50.55 -31.54
N ASN A 330 26.15 -49.61 -32.47
CA ASN A 330 26.87 -48.37 -32.23
C ASN A 330 26.11 -47.50 -31.21
N ARG A 331 26.82 -46.74 -30.37
CA ARG A 331 26.22 -45.72 -29.50
C ARG A 331 25.33 -44.77 -30.32
N ASN A 332 24.09 -44.56 -29.89
CA ASN A 332 23.17 -43.58 -30.49
C ASN A 332 22.66 -42.63 -29.39
N LEU A 333 23.02 -41.34 -29.51
CA LEU A 333 22.59 -40.25 -28.62
C LEU A 333 21.72 -39.21 -29.36
N SER A 334 21.16 -39.55 -30.53
CA SER A 334 20.44 -38.62 -31.43
C SER A 334 19.03 -38.24 -30.97
N ASN A 335 18.55 -38.78 -29.83
CA ASN A 335 17.20 -38.60 -29.31
C ASN A 335 16.10 -38.89 -30.35
N GLY A 336 16.28 -39.96 -31.13
CA GLY A 336 15.34 -40.36 -32.18
C GLY A 336 15.48 -39.59 -33.50
N ALA A 337 16.44 -38.67 -33.66
CA ALA A 337 16.69 -38.03 -34.95
C ALA A 337 17.31 -38.98 -35.98
N GLU A 338 18.12 -39.95 -35.53
CA GLU A 338 18.79 -40.95 -36.38
C GLU A 338 18.50 -42.38 -35.91
N ASN A 339 18.40 -43.31 -36.86
CA ASN A 339 18.30 -44.74 -36.54
C ASN A 339 19.59 -45.24 -35.86
N SER A 340 19.43 -46.14 -34.89
CA SER A 340 20.55 -46.91 -34.36
C SER A 340 21.09 -47.85 -35.43
N THR A 341 22.42 -47.93 -35.54
CA THR A 341 23.13 -48.71 -36.56
C THR A 341 24.14 -49.67 -35.94
N GLY A 342 24.56 -50.69 -36.68
CA GLY A 342 25.55 -51.64 -36.19
C GLY A 342 25.94 -52.70 -37.21
N SER A 343 26.80 -53.62 -36.79
CA SER A 343 27.38 -54.68 -37.62
C SER A 343 27.26 -56.05 -36.95
N ILE A 344 27.05 -57.09 -37.76
CA ILE A 344 26.99 -58.49 -37.32
C ILE A 344 28.07 -59.28 -38.07
N SER A 345 29.01 -59.86 -37.34
CA SER A 345 30.11 -60.70 -37.88
C SER A 345 29.87 -62.18 -37.58
N GLY A 346 29.99 -62.99 -38.63
CA GLY A 346 29.66 -64.43 -38.70
C GLY A 346 29.42 -64.80 -40.17
N HIS A 347 28.97 -66.02 -40.47
CA HIS A 347 28.63 -66.44 -41.84
C HIS A 347 27.14 -66.75 -42.01
N PRO A 348 26.37 -65.96 -42.80
CA PRO A 348 26.75 -64.69 -43.44
C PRO A 348 26.84 -63.54 -42.43
N SER A 349 27.54 -62.47 -42.81
CA SER A 349 27.58 -61.20 -42.05
C SER A 349 26.36 -60.33 -42.34
N GLY A 350 26.03 -59.43 -41.42
CA GLY A 350 24.85 -58.55 -41.53
C GLY A 350 25.08 -57.13 -41.00
N THR A 351 24.05 -56.29 -41.12
CA THR A 351 24.01 -54.94 -40.56
C THR A 351 22.77 -54.75 -39.69
N ILE A 352 22.85 -53.84 -38.74
CA ILE A 352 21.77 -53.48 -37.81
C ILE A 352 21.30 -52.08 -38.18
N ASN A 353 19.98 -51.88 -38.23
CA ASN A 353 19.33 -50.61 -38.52
C ASN A 353 17.93 -50.61 -37.89
N PHE A 354 17.69 -49.78 -36.87
CA PHE A 354 16.36 -49.61 -36.25
C PHE A 354 16.13 -48.20 -35.70
N SER A 355 14.89 -47.74 -35.73
CA SER A 355 14.46 -46.48 -35.10
C SER A 355 14.57 -46.57 -33.58
N THR A 356 15.10 -45.52 -32.93
CA THR A 356 15.03 -45.35 -31.47
C THR A 356 13.80 -44.56 -31.01
N LYS A 357 12.93 -44.13 -31.94
CA LYS A 357 11.57 -43.66 -31.62
C LYS A 357 10.66 -44.85 -31.30
N PHE A 358 9.83 -44.72 -30.29
CA PHE A 358 8.80 -45.69 -29.88
C PHE A 358 7.57 -44.96 -29.34
N ASP A 359 6.43 -45.64 -29.27
CA ASP A 359 5.24 -45.09 -28.61
C ASP A 359 5.21 -45.59 -27.15
N ALA A 360 5.42 -44.68 -26.21
CA ALA A 360 5.30 -44.96 -24.78
C ALA A 360 3.83 -45.09 -24.41
N ILE A 361 3.48 -46.12 -23.63
CA ILE A 361 2.09 -46.41 -23.23
C ILE A 361 1.96 -46.30 -21.72
N LYS A 362 0.95 -45.56 -21.25
CA LYS A 362 0.49 -45.57 -19.85
C LYS A 362 -0.98 -46.01 -19.79
N THR A 363 -1.28 -46.95 -18.92
CA THR A 363 -2.66 -47.19 -18.46
C THR A 363 -2.96 -46.19 -17.35
N ILE A 364 -3.98 -45.36 -17.55
CA ILE A 364 -4.62 -44.60 -16.47
C ILE A 364 -5.64 -45.55 -15.83
N ASN A 365 -5.61 -45.73 -14.51
CA ASN A 365 -6.35 -46.77 -13.80
C ASN A 365 -7.61 -46.24 -13.11
N ASN A 366 -7.66 -44.93 -12.83
CA ASN A 366 -8.77 -44.26 -12.17
C ASN A 366 -8.76 -42.75 -12.45
N LEU A 367 -9.82 -42.04 -12.03
CA LEU A 367 -9.96 -40.57 -12.15
C LEU A 367 -9.15 -39.78 -11.09
N GLY A 368 -8.57 -40.48 -10.10
CA GLY A 368 -7.65 -39.89 -9.11
C GLY A 368 -6.28 -39.54 -9.70
N GLU A 369 -5.70 -40.39 -10.55
CA GLU A 369 -4.40 -40.15 -11.21
C GLU A 369 -4.28 -38.74 -11.88
N PRO A 370 -5.20 -38.31 -12.77
CA PRO A 370 -5.15 -36.97 -13.37
C PRO A 370 -5.47 -35.84 -12.37
N THR A 371 -6.21 -36.13 -11.30
CA THR A 371 -6.50 -35.15 -10.23
C THR A 371 -5.24 -34.84 -9.42
N ILE A 372 -4.52 -35.88 -9.00
CA ILE A 372 -3.24 -35.80 -8.29
C ILE A 372 -2.19 -35.08 -9.15
N TRP A 373 -2.12 -35.40 -10.45
CA TRP A 373 -1.21 -34.74 -11.38
C TRP A 373 -1.44 -33.23 -11.47
N GLU A 374 -2.70 -32.76 -11.46
CA GLU A 374 -3.03 -31.33 -11.51
C GLU A 374 -2.62 -30.60 -10.22
N ALA A 375 -2.78 -31.23 -9.05
CA ALA A 375 -2.28 -30.70 -7.78
C ALA A 375 -0.74 -30.57 -7.79
N GLN A 376 -0.05 -31.60 -8.30
CA GLN A 376 1.40 -31.55 -8.52
C GLN A 376 1.80 -30.43 -9.50
N GLN A 377 0.97 -30.09 -10.49
CA GLN A 377 1.25 -28.95 -11.36
C GLN A 377 1.07 -27.59 -10.65
N ALA A 378 0.19 -27.47 -9.65
CA ALA A 378 0.11 -26.28 -8.81
C ALA A 378 1.34 -26.15 -7.90
N ALA A 379 1.80 -27.25 -7.30
CA ALA A 379 3.04 -27.28 -6.52
C ALA A 379 4.27 -26.92 -7.37
N ASN A 380 4.37 -27.44 -8.60
CA ASN A 380 5.44 -27.10 -9.55
C ASN A 380 5.40 -25.62 -10.01
N ASP A 381 4.23 -24.96 -9.94
CA ASP A 381 4.08 -23.53 -10.19
C ASP A 381 4.38 -22.65 -8.95
N GLY A 382 4.85 -23.26 -7.85
CA GLY A 382 5.25 -22.56 -6.62
C GLY A 382 4.10 -22.31 -5.63
N MET A 383 3.00 -23.09 -5.70
CA MET A 383 1.86 -22.96 -4.79
C MET A 383 1.88 -24.03 -3.69
N THR A 384 1.45 -23.67 -2.48
CA THR A 384 1.16 -24.67 -1.44
C THR A 384 -0.26 -25.18 -1.61
N VAL A 385 -0.46 -26.49 -1.62
CA VAL A 385 -1.78 -27.13 -1.66
C VAL A 385 -2.06 -27.81 -0.33
N PHE A 386 -2.96 -27.23 0.45
CA PHE A 386 -3.56 -27.84 1.61
C PHE A 386 -4.79 -28.65 1.19
N SER A 387 -5.03 -29.81 1.78
CA SER A 387 -6.23 -30.62 1.50
C SER A 387 -6.89 -31.18 2.76
N ILE A 388 -8.22 -31.05 2.81
CA ILE A 388 -9.10 -31.47 3.90
C ILE A 388 -10.02 -32.57 3.35
N ALA A 389 -9.83 -33.79 3.84
CA ALA A 389 -10.68 -34.94 3.54
C ALA A 389 -11.85 -35.00 4.54
N LEU A 390 -12.98 -34.43 4.16
CA LEU A 390 -14.18 -34.35 4.99
C LEU A 390 -14.96 -35.67 4.92
N GLN A 391 -14.62 -36.63 5.78
CA GLN A 391 -15.25 -37.97 5.83
C GLN A 391 -15.25 -38.70 4.46
N ALA A 392 -14.22 -38.47 3.65
CA ALA A 392 -14.13 -38.89 2.24
C ALA A 392 -13.91 -40.40 2.03
N GLY A 393 -13.71 -41.15 3.11
CA GLY A 393 -13.41 -42.58 3.11
C GLY A 393 -12.03 -42.90 2.51
N THR A 394 -11.58 -44.13 2.70
CA THR A 394 -10.18 -44.51 2.43
C THR A 394 -9.71 -44.24 1.00
N THR A 395 -10.60 -44.29 0.00
CA THR A 395 -10.25 -43.94 -1.39
C THR A 395 -10.11 -42.43 -1.59
N GLY A 396 -11.06 -41.63 -1.07
CA GLY A 396 -11.03 -40.17 -1.16
C GLY A 396 -9.87 -39.57 -0.36
N GLU A 397 -9.68 -40.03 0.88
CA GLU A 397 -8.54 -39.68 1.74
C GLU A 397 -7.19 -39.91 1.05
N ASN A 398 -7.00 -41.07 0.39
CA ASN A 398 -5.75 -41.36 -0.32
C ASN A 398 -5.52 -40.43 -1.53
N VAL A 399 -6.58 -40.07 -2.27
CA VAL A 399 -6.47 -39.11 -3.38
C VAL A 399 -6.17 -37.70 -2.86
N LEU A 400 -6.89 -37.23 -1.85
CA LEU A 400 -6.72 -35.89 -1.28
C LEU A 400 -5.35 -35.74 -0.59
N ARG A 401 -4.87 -36.77 0.12
CA ARG A 401 -3.51 -36.82 0.69
C ARG A 401 -2.42 -36.74 -0.37
N ALA A 402 -2.63 -37.38 -1.52
CA ALA A 402 -1.72 -37.29 -2.66
C ALA A 402 -1.83 -35.95 -3.45
N CYS A 403 -2.86 -35.14 -3.18
CA CYS A 403 -2.99 -33.77 -3.70
C CYS A 403 -2.36 -32.71 -2.77
N ALA A 404 -2.01 -33.03 -1.53
CA ALA A 404 -1.35 -32.11 -0.62
C ALA A 404 0.13 -31.91 -1.00
N THR A 405 0.71 -30.73 -0.74
CA THR A 405 2.12 -30.46 -1.03
C THR A 405 3.06 -31.28 -0.12
N ASP A 406 2.85 -31.24 1.20
CA ASP A 406 3.41 -32.18 2.18
C ASP A 406 2.28 -33.06 2.76
N ALA A 407 2.26 -34.33 2.37
CA ALA A 407 1.27 -35.33 2.81
C ALA A 407 1.25 -35.63 4.33
N THR A 408 2.16 -35.03 5.11
CA THR A 408 2.24 -35.12 6.57
C THR A 408 1.86 -33.83 7.31
N LYS A 409 1.83 -32.68 6.63
CA LYS A 409 1.55 -31.36 7.24
C LYS A 409 0.37 -30.62 6.61
N ASP A 410 0.26 -30.72 5.28
CA ASP A 410 -0.73 -29.96 4.51
C ASP A 410 -2.03 -30.76 4.30
N TYR A 411 -2.06 -32.02 4.75
CA TYR A 411 -3.21 -32.92 4.69
C TYR A 411 -3.92 -33.07 6.05
N TYR A 412 -5.23 -32.87 6.06
CA TYR A 412 -6.10 -32.98 7.23
C TYR A 412 -7.21 -34.00 6.97
N ALA A 413 -7.34 -35.00 7.84
CA ALA A 413 -8.45 -35.95 7.81
C ALA A 413 -9.51 -35.59 8.85
N ILE A 414 -10.78 -35.77 8.47
CA ILE A 414 -11.92 -35.73 9.40
C ILE A 414 -12.64 -37.07 9.23
N ALA A 415 -12.50 -37.98 10.19
CA ALA A 415 -13.10 -39.31 10.08
C ALA A 415 -14.62 -39.26 10.32
N SER A 416 -15.31 -40.33 9.94
CA SER A 416 -16.77 -40.47 10.16
C SER A 416 -17.17 -40.58 11.63
N THR A 417 -16.20 -40.71 12.54
CA THR A 417 -16.36 -40.72 14.00
C THR A 417 -16.19 -39.37 14.66
N ASP A 418 -15.66 -38.38 13.95
CA ASP A 418 -15.10 -37.18 14.56
C ASP A 418 -16.15 -36.07 14.69
N ASN A 419 -15.93 -35.14 15.62
CA ASN A 419 -16.74 -33.94 15.72
C ASN A 419 -16.38 -32.99 14.57
N VAL A 420 -17.09 -33.11 13.45
CA VAL A 420 -16.78 -32.41 12.20
C VAL A 420 -16.61 -30.91 12.38
N GLU A 421 -17.45 -30.25 13.18
CA GLU A 421 -17.36 -28.80 13.42
C GLU A 421 -16.03 -28.41 14.09
N GLU A 422 -15.64 -29.16 15.11
CA GLU A 422 -14.40 -28.94 15.88
C GLU A 422 -13.15 -29.30 15.07
N THR A 423 -13.10 -30.52 14.49
CA THR A 423 -11.95 -30.97 13.71
C THR A 423 -11.75 -30.12 12.45
N LEU A 424 -12.83 -29.67 11.79
CA LEU A 424 -12.74 -28.78 10.63
C LEU A 424 -12.27 -27.37 11.02
N THR A 425 -12.78 -26.83 12.13
CA THR A 425 -12.34 -25.52 12.64
C THR A 425 -10.86 -25.57 13.05
N ASN A 426 -10.42 -26.66 13.70
CA ASN A 426 -9.01 -26.87 14.05
C ASN A 426 -8.13 -26.99 12.79
N ALA A 427 -8.57 -27.73 11.76
CA ALA A 427 -7.85 -27.82 10.49
C ALA A 427 -7.70 -26.44 9.81
N PHE A 428 -8.79 -25.68 9.67
CA PHE A 428 -8.73 -24.32 9.11
C PHE A 428 -7.90 -23.35 9.95
N THR A 429 -7.94 -23.45 11.28
CA THR A 429 -7.09 -22.64 12.18
C THR A 429 -5.61 -22.95 12.00
N SER A 430 -5.26 -24.24 11.89
CA SER A 430 -3.90 -24.71 11.57
C SER A 430 -3.42 -24.19 10.22
N ILE A 431 -4.27 -24.27 9.17
CA ILE A 431 -3.96 -23.76 7.83
C ILE A 431 -3.81 -22.23 7.84
N ALA A 432 -4.66 -21.49 8.56
CA ALA A 432 -4.54 -20.04 8.69
C ALA A 432 -3.23 -19.64 9.38
N GLY A 433 -2.88 -20.32 10.48
CA GLY A 433 -1.60 -20.17 11.16
C GLY A 433 -0.39 -20.54 10.29
N SER A 434 -0.55 -21.47 9.34
CA SER A 434 0.49 -21.88 8.38
C SER A 434 0.66 -20.93 7.19
N ILE A 435 -0.35 -20.10 6.88
CA ILE A 435 -0.36 -19.17 5.73
C ILE A 435 0.22 -17.80 6.12
N ALA A 436 -0.01 -17.37 7.36
CA ALA A 436 0.64 -16.20 7.93
C ALA A 436 1.95 -16.64 8.61
N ILE A 437 3.09 -16.11 8.17
CA ILE A 437 4.43 -16.57 8.57
C ILE A 437 5.32 -15.36 8.91
N ALA A 438 6.07 -15.43 10.02
CA ALA A 438 7.03 -14.41 10.42
C ALA A 438 8.41 -14.62 9.76
N ALA A 439 8.92 -15.86 9.75
CA ALA A 439 10.20 -16.23 9.13
C ALA A 439 10.11 -17.52 8.31
N ARG A 440 10.88 -17.61 7.22
CA ARG A 440 10.93 -18.77 6.32
C ARG A 440 12.34 -19.31 6.22
N GLN A 441 12.46 -20.62 5.97
CA GLN A 441 13.76 -21.31 5.80
C GLN A 441 14.75 -21.06 6.96
N GLY A 442 14.24 -20.90 8.17
CA GLY A 442 15.01 -20.62 9.37
C GLY A 442 15.98 -21.75 9.72
N VAL A 443 17.21 -21.38 10.05
CA VAL A 443 18.29 -22.26 10.50
C VAL A 443 18.98 -21.66 11.71
N VAL A 444 19.06 -22.40 12.80
CA VAL A 444 19.90 -22.06 13.97
C VAL A 444 21.25 -22.75 13.82
N ASN A 445 22.32 -21.99 14.01
CA ASN A 445 23.68 -22.52 14.18
C ASN A 445 24.13 -22.25 15.62
N ASP A 446 24.36 -23.32 16.38
CA ASP A 446 24.61 -23.25 17.82
C ASP A 446 25.93 -23.93 18.26
N PRO A 447 27.07 -23.21 18.18
CA PRO A 447 28.36 -23.68 18.68
C PRO A 447 28.44 -23.66 20.22
N MET A 448 28.96 -24.73 20.81
CA MET A 448 29.25 -24.83 22.24
C MET A 448 30.37 -23.87 22.66
N GLY A 449 30.37 -23.46 23.94
CA GLY A 449 31.38 -22.59 24.53
C GLY A 449 32.80 -23.18 24.51
N GLU A 450 33.79 -22.37 24.85
CA GLU A 450 35.21 -22.77 24.78
C GLU A 450 35.56 -23.88 25.80
N HIS A 451 34.84 -23.93 26.93
CA HIS A 451 35.14 -24.81 28.06
C HIS A 451 34.01 -25.80 28.40
N VAL A 452 33.02 -25.93 27.53
CA VAL A 452 31.88 -26.83 27.67
C VAL A 452 31.69 -27.73 26.45
N LYS A 453 30.94 -28.81 26.63
CA LYS A 453 30.57 -29.78 25.60
C LYS A 453 29.09 -30.15 25.71
N LEU A 454 28.50 -30.57 24.58
CA LEU A 454 27.23 -31.28 24.56
C LEU A 454 27.38 -32.60 25.34
N ASN A 455 26.45 -32.88 26.25
CA ASN A 455 26.48 -34.08 27.09
C ASN A 455 25.60 -35.18 26.49
N PHE A 456 26.23 -36.15 25.83
CA PHE A 456 25.59 -37.33 25.23
C PHE A 456 26.43 -38.60 25.43
N SER A 457 25.86 -39.77 25.14
CA SER A 457 26.59 -41.05 25.18
C SER A 457 26.47 -41.84 23.87
N GLY A 458 27.61 -42.17 23.26
CA GLY A 458 27.69 -42.88 21.97
C GLY A 458 28.67 -42.23 21.01
N GLU A 459 28.61 -42.61 19.73
CA GLU A 459 29.42 -41.98 18.67
C GLU A 459 28.83 -40.65 18.18
N ALA A 460 27.52 -40.42 18.39
CA ALA A 460 26.79 -39.20 18.05
C ALA A 460 25.57 -39.05 18.99
N PRO A 461 25.07 -37.82 19.23
CA PRO A 461 23.89 -37.59 20.07
C PRO A 461 22.60 -38.09 19.42
N GLY A 462 21.69 -38.64 20.24
CA GLY A 462 20.31 -38.95 19.87
C GLY A 462 19.47 -37.68 19.80
N ILE A 463 18.89 -37.41 18.62
CA ILE A 463 18.03 -36.25 18.37
C ILE A 463 16.58 -36.73 18.21
N THR A 464 15.63 -36.07 18.89
CA THR A 464 14.20 -36.43 18.87
C THR A 464 13.28 -35.22 18.64
N THR A 465 12.11 -35.47 18.05
CA THR A 465 10.98 -34.52 18.00
C THR A 465 9.93 -34.78 19.09
N ASP A 466 10.15 -35.78 19.94
CA ASP A 466 9.27 -36.18 21.04
C ASP A 466 9.86 -35.70 22.38
N LEU A 467 9.10 -34.86 23.09
CA LEU A 467 9.53 -34.23 24.34
C LEU A 467 9.53 -35.22 25.52
N ASP A 468 8.66 -36.22 25.53
CA ASP A 468 8.61 -37.23 26.58
C ASP A 468 9.81 -38.18 26.46
N VAL A 469 10.23 -38.50 25.22
CA VAL A 469 11.46 -39.28 24.94
C VAL A 469 12.70 -38.57 25.48
N TYR A 470 12.82 -37.25 25.27
CA TYR A 470 13.91 -36.44 25.82
C TYR A 470 13.83 -36.32 27.35
N THR A 471 12.65 -36.05 27.90
CA THR A 471 12.44 -35.87 29.35
C THR A 471 12.70 -37.16 30.13
N ALA A 472 12.40 -38.32 29.52
CA ALA A 472 12.75 -39.64 30.05
C ALA A 472 14.24 -40.02 29.91
N GLY A 473 15.07 -39.16 29.32
CA GLY A 473 16.51 -39.38 29.14
C GLY A 473 16.90 -40.34 28.02
N ASN A 474 16.00 -40.59 27.06
CA ASN A 474 16.24 -41.50 25.92
C ASN A 474 16.74 -40.77 24.66
N ALA A 475 16.96 -39.45 24.74
CA ALA A 475 17.58 -38.63 23.70
C ALA A 475 18.36 -37.47 24.35
N ASP A 476 19.41 -37.00 23.67
CA ASP A 476 20.33 -35.98 24.17
C ASP A 476 19.95 -34.56 23.70
N VAL A 477 19.22 -34.47 22.59
CA VAL A 477 18.71 -33.22 22.01
C VAL A 477 17.23 -33.39 21.62
N TYR A 478 16.39 -32.44 22.01
CA TYR A 478 15.01 -32.29 21.55
C TYR A 478 14.88 -31.07 20.63
N ILE A 479 14.09 -31.20 19.57
CA ILE A 479 13.63 -30.10 18.72
C ILE A 479 12.12 -30.21 18.48
N SER A 480 11.36 -29.13 18.63
CA SER A 480 9.89 -29.20 18.45
C SER A 480 9.45 -29.37 16.99
N GLN A 481 10.31 -28.99 16.04
CA GLN A 481 10.05 -29.06 14.61
C GLN A 481 11.35 -29.15 13.79
N GLY A 482 11.21 -29.48 12.50
CA GLY A 482 12.32 -29.45 11.55
C GLY A 482 13.29 -30.64 11.72
N THR A 483 14.58 -30.41 11.47
CA THR A 483 15.64 -31.42 11.63
C THR A 483 16.91 -30.78 12.19
N ALA A 484 17.67 -31.52 13.00
CA ALA A 484 18.95 -31.05 13.52
C ALA A 484 20.08 -32.05 13.26
N THR A 485 21.31 -31.54 13.30
CA THR A 485 22.56 -32.28 13.11
C THR A 485 23.61 -31.76 14.09
N TYR A 486 24.59 -32.59 14.44
CA TYR A 486 25.69 -32.22 15.33
C TYR A 486 27.05 -32.39 14.61
N ASP A 487 27.82 -31.31 14.59
CA ASP A 487 29.21 -31.28 14.15
C ASP A 487 30.12 -31.49 15.36
N ALA A 488 30.85 -32.62 15.38
CA ALA A 488 31.76 -32.97 16.46
C ALA A 488 33.14 -32.27 16.37
N GLU A 489 33.54 -31.78 15.20
CA GLU A 489 34.80 -31.04 15.02
C GLU A 489 34.65 -29.59 15.53
N ASN A 490 33.55 -28.93 15.13
CA ASN A 490 33.24 -27.57 15.58
C ASN A 490 32.47 -27.51 16.92
N ARG A 491 32.04 -28.65 17.46
CA ARG A 491 31.12 -28.77 18.61
C ARG A 491 29.88 -27.90 18.45
N ALA A 492 29.15 -28.07 17.35
CA ALA A 492 28.00 -27.22 17.00
C ALA A 492 26.75 -28.03 16.67
N ILE A 493 25.58 -27.56 17.12
CA ILE A 493 24.28 -28.07 16.68
C ILE A 493 23.79 -27.16 15.55
N SER A 494 23.50 -27.74 14.38
CA SER A 494 22.83 -27.04 13.28
C SER A 494 21.40 -27.56 13.14
N TRP A 495 20.43 -26.70 13.44
CA TRP A 495 19.01 -27.00 13.48
C TRP A 495 18.28 -26.25 12.36
N THR A 496 17.81 -27.01 11.37
CA THR A 496 16.95 -26.52 10.29
C THR A 496 15.51 -26.45 10.83
N VAL A 497 15.11 -25.27 11.28
CA VAL A 497 13.80 -24.98 11.89
C VAL A 497 12.68 -25.06 10.86
N GLY A 498 12.92 -24.57 9.64
CA GLY A 498 11.90 -24.43 8.60
C GLY A 498 11.17 -23.09 8.69
N ASN A 499 9.84 -23.10 8.58
CA ASN A 499 9.05 -21.87 8.72
C ASN A 499 8.67 -21.64 10.19
N VAL A 500 8.45 -20.38 10.55
CA VAL A 500 8.04 -19.93 11.88
C VAL A 500 6.89 -18.93 11.74
N SER A 501 5.70 -19.33 12.16
CA SER A 501 4.54 -18.44 12.31
C SER A 501 4.46 -17.81 13.72
N GLY A 502 3.36 -17.11 14.01
CA GLY A 502 3.00 -16.62 15.33
C GLY A 502 2.19 -17.60 16.19
N VAL A 503 1.90 -18.80 15.68
CA VAL A 503 1.43 -19.94 16.49
C VAL A 503 2.55 -20.95 16.73
N ASP A 504 3.46 -21.11 15.76
CA ASP A 504 4.69 -21.88 15.94
C ASP A 504 5.59 -21.19 16.97
N ASN A 505 5.94 -21.93 18.02
CA ASN A 505 6.97 -21.53 18.97
C ASN A 505 8.08 -22.59 18.92
N PRO A 506 8.99 -22.56 17.92
CA PRO A 506 10.08 -23.52 17.83
C PRO A 506 10.93 -23.54 19.10
N ILE A 507 11.13 -24.73 19.67
CA ILE A 507 11.96 -24.94 20.87
C ILE A 507 13.02 -25.99 20.57
N MET A 508 14.26 -25.73 21.00
CA MET A 508 15.33 -26.73 21.07
C MET A 508 15.83 -26.86 22.51
N LYS A 509 16.06 -28.09 22.97
CA LYS A 509 16.61 -28.40 24.31
C LYS A 509 17.77 -29.38 24.21
N TYR A 510 18.81 -29.16 25.01
CA TYR A 510 19.93 -30.08 25.16
C TYR A 510 20.66 -29.85 26.49
N LYS A 511 21.55 -30.77 26.89
CA LYS A 511 22.36 -30.63 28.12
C LYS A 511 23.84 -30.41 27.81
N VAL A 512 24.47 -29.50 28.55
CA VAL A 512 25.92 -29.24 28.47
C VAL A 512 26.61 -29.54 29.79
N GLY A 513 27.85 -30.01 29.70
CA GLY A 513 28.75 -30.18 30.84
C GLY A 513 30.13 -29.61 30.55
N ILE A 514 31.02 -29.65 31.54
CA ILE A 514 32.42 -29.22 31.40
C ILE A 514 33.16 -30.11 30.38
N LEU A 515 34.02 -29.49 29.56
CA LEU A 515 34.91 -30.19 28.62
C LEU A 515 35.95 -31.04 29.36
N ASP A 516 36.20 -32.29 28.94
CA ASP A 516 36.91 -33.29 29.77
C ASP A 516 38.33 -32.91 30.22
N ASP A 517 39.07 -32.15 29.42
CA ASP A 517 40.43 -31.67 29.74
C ASP A 517 40.46 -30.33 30.51
N TYR A 518 39.29 -29.79 30.89
CA TYR A 518 39.16 -28.51 31.60
C TYR A 518 38.67 -28.72 33.04
N ASN A 519 39.38 -28.13 34.01
CA ASN A 519 39.10 -28.30 35.44
C ASN A 519 38.98 -26.93 36.14
N PRO A 520 37.79 -26.29 36.10
CA PRO A 520 37.54 -24.99 36.70
C PRO A 520 37.46 -25.03 38.22
N SER A 521 37.66 -23.88 38.84
CA SER A 521 37.46 -23.65 40.27
C SER A 521 35.98 -23.42 40.60
N THR A 522 35.56 -23.74 41.83
CA THR A 522 34.23 -23.35 42.33
C THR A 522 34.12 -21.82 42.35
N GLY A 523 33.13 -21.28 41.63
CA GLY A 523 32.93 -19.84 41.43
C GLY A 523 33.35 -19.33 40.05
N ASP A 524 34.04 -20.14 39.22
CA ASP A 524 34.35 -19.76 37.83
C ASP A 524 33.06 -19.67 37.00
N VAL A 525 33.01 -18.68 36.10
CA VAL A 525 31.87 -18.42 35.20
C VAL A 525 32.26 -18.82 33.78
N LEU A 526 31.39 -19.58 33.10
CA LEU A 526 31.61 -20.13 31.76
C LEU A 526 30.46 -19.74 30.83
N ASP A 527 30.77 -19.30 29.61
CA ASP A 527 29.77 -19.16 28.54
C ASP A 527 29.33 -20.56 28.08
N THR A 528 28.02 -20.81 27.97
CA THR A 528 27.51 -22.12 27.50
C THR A 528 27.75 -22.31 26.00
N ASN A 529 27.87 -21.21 25.25
CA ASN A 529 27.92 -21.19 23.80
C ASN A 529 28.88 -20.13 23.29
N LYS A 530 29.25 -20.23 22.01
CA LYS A 530 29.82 -19.09 21.26
C LYS A 530 28.65 -18.32 20.61
N ARG A 531 28.91 -17.47 19.62
CA ARG A 531 27.86 -16.76 18.88
C ARG A 531 26.85 -17.74 18.27
N THR A 532 25.66 -17.84 18.86
CA THR A 532 24.53 -18.64 18.38
C THR A 532 23.64 -17.76 17.50
N THR A 533 23.45 -18.13 16.23
CA THR A 533 22.72 -17.31 15.25
C THR A 533 21.47 -17.99 14.71
N PHE A 534 20.40 -17.23 14.45
CA PHE A 534 19.27 -17.64 13.62
C PHE A 534 19.36 -16.94 12.25
N SER A 535 19.50 -17.72 11.18
CA SER A 535 19.49 -17.22 9.79
C SER A 535 18.16 -17.58 9.14
N TYR A 536 17.48 -16.61 8.52
CA TYR A 536 16.14 -16.82 7.95
C TYR A 536 15.85 -15.86 6.79
N ILE A 537 14.78 -16.14 6.04
CA ILE A 537 14.19 -15.20 5.09
C ILE A 537 13.04 -14.47 5.80
N ASN A 538 13.13 -13.15 5.88
CA ASN A 538 12.15 -12.29 6.55
C ASN A 538 10.85 -12.14 5.73
N TYR A 539 9.90 -11.38 6.26
CA TYR A 539 8.61 -11.14 5.62
C TYR A 539 8.67 -10.30 4.31
N LEU A 540 9.73 -9.51 4.11
CA LEU A 540 10.01 -8.79 2.85
C LEU A 540 10.61 -9.72 1.78
N GLY A 541 11.03 -10.94 2.15
CA GLY A 541 11.72 -11.89 1.28
C GLY A 541 13.25 -11.77 1.31
N GLU A 542 13.81 -11.04 2.27
CA GLU A 542 15.25 -10.78 2.38
C GLU A 542 15.92 -11.73 3.38
N ALA A 543 17.17 -12.12 3.10
CA ALA A 543 17.96 -12.93 4.02
C ALA A 543 18.45 -12.10 5.21
N THR A 544 18.04 -12.49 6.42
CA THR A 544 18.32 -11.83 7.71
C THR A 544 19.04 -12.80 8.65
N VAL A 545 19.89 -12.29 9.54
CA VAL A 545 20.61 -13.08 10.55
C VAL A 545 20.61 -12.36 11.89
N ASP A 546 19.94 -12.96 12.88
CA ASP A 546 19.85 -12.46 14.25
C ASP A 546 20.68 -13.32 15.22
N ASP A 547 21.05 -12.74 16.36
CA ASP A 547 21.80 -13.40 17.43
C ASP A 547 20.89 -13.79 18.60
N PHE A 548 21.05 -15.02 19.10
CA PHE A 548 20.50 -15.39 20.42
C PHE A 548 21.37 -14.79 21.54
N PRO A 549 20.78 -14.49 22.71
CA PRO A 549 21.58 -14.24 23.91
C PRO A 549 22.42 -15.47 24.28
N ILE A 550 23.59 -15.27 24.86
CA ILE A 550 24.49 -16.35 25.30
C ILE A 550 24.37 -16.49 26.83
N PRO A 551 23.84 -17.62 27.35
CA PRO A 551 23.83 -17.87 28.78
C PRO A 551 25.23 -18.06 29.35
N GLN A 552 25.40 -17.66 30.61
CA GLN A 552 26.57 -17.98 31.42
C GLN A 552 26.17 -18.92 32.56
N VAL A 553 27.10 -19.74 33.03
CA VAL A 553 26.89 -20.69 34.14
C VAL A 553 28.05 -20.63 35.13
N THR A 554 27.75 -20.75 36.42
CA THR A 554 28.75 -20.70 37.51
C THR A 554 29.05 -22.11 38.04
N VAL A 555 30.33 -22.45 38.16
CA VAL A 555 30.77 -23.77 38.62
C VAL A 555 30.53 -23.92 40.12
N GLY A 556 29.63 -24.83 40.51
CA GLY A 556 29.27 -25.06 41.92
C GLY A 556 28.58 -23.87 42.63
N GLY A 557 28.03 -22.92 41.87
CA GLY A 557 27.35 -21.74 42.38
C GLY A 557 26.31 -21.21 41.38
N GLY A 558 25.75 -20.04 41.65
CA GLY A 558 24.77 -19.38 40.79
C GLY A 558 25.12 -17.92 40.52
N MET A 559 24.22 -17.23 39.84
CA MET A 559 24.35 -15.81 39.50
C MET A 559 22.98 -15.12 39.48
N ILE A 560 22.97 -13.79 39.56
CA ILE A 560 21.77 -12.97 39.41
C ILE A 560 22.01 -11.95 38.30
N LEU A 561 21.17 -11.93 37.27
CA LEU A 561 21.20 -10.95 36.19
C LEU A 561 20.16 -9.84 36.47
N VAL A 562 20.61 -8.59 36.47
CA VAL A 562 19.75 -7.42 36.74
C VAL A 562 19.40 -6.72 35.43
N HIS A 563 18.13 -6.35 35.31
CA HIS A 563 17.52 -5.74 34.13
C HIS A 563 16.76 -4.47 34.54
N TRP A 564 16.67 -3.52 33.62
CA TRP A 564 16.00 -2.23 33.82
C TRP A 564 15.15 -1.96 32.58
N TYR A 565 13.83 -1.90 32.72
CA TYR A 565 12.92 -1.91 31.58
C TYR A 565 11.81 -0.86 31.69
N GLN A 566 11.33 -0.37 30.55
CA GLN A 566 10.29 0.65 30.51
C GLN A 566 8.88 0.05 30.66
N VAL A 567 8.04 0.73 31.44
CA VAL A 567 6.61 0.44 31.64
C VAL A 567 5.74 1.66 31.31
N ASN A 568 4.46 1.41 31.07
CA ASN A 568 3.45 2.44 30.91
C ASN A 568 2.90 2.97 32.25
N SER A 569 1.90 3.85 32.21
CA SER A 569 1.23 4.42 33.40
C SER A 569 0.58 3.40 34.36
N LYS A 570 0.39 2.14 33.92
CA LYS A 570 -0.20 1.03 34.71
C LYS A 570 0.84 0.04 35.22
N GLY A 571 2.11 0.17 34.82
CA GLY A 571 3.18 -0.80 35.12
C GLY A 571 3.26 -1.96 34.13
N GLU A 572 2.52 -1.91 33.02
CA GLU A 572 2.59 -2.90 31.94
C GLU A 572 3.90 -2.65 31.14
N PRO A 573 4.71 -3.69 30.83
CA PRO A 573 5.95 -3.52 30.05
C PRO A 573 5.67 -2.96 28.65
N ILE A 574 6.52 -2.04 28.15
CA ILE A 574 6.36 -1.44 26.81
C ILE A 574 7.65 -1.45 25.97
N ASN A 575 7.51 -1.65 24.65
CA ASN A 575 8.62 -1.55 23.70
C ASN A 575 9.00 -0.08 23.40
N GLU A 576 9.95 0.12 22.48
CA GLU A 576 10.42 1.46 22.10
C GLU A 576 9.38 2.34 21.40
N PHE A 577 8.33 1.73 20.82
CA PHE A 577 7.17 2.43 20.26
C PHE A 577 6.07 2.69 21.29
N GLY A 578 6.29 2.35 22.58
CA GLY A 578 5.32 2.55 23.65
C GLY A 578 4.15 1.55 23.64
N GLN A 579 4.25 0.47 22.86
CA GLN A 579 3.24 -0.59 22.78
C GLN A 579 3.44 -1.59 23.92
N VAL A 580 2.34 -2.07 24.52
CA VAL A 580 2.38 -3.08 25.59
C VAL A 580 2.89 -4.42 25.06
N VAL A 581 3.74 -5.08 25.85
CA VAL A 581 4.42 -6.33 25.47
C VAL A 581 4.26 -7.43 26.53
N ASP A 582 4.40 -8.68 26.08
CA ASP A 582 4.10 -9.91 26.84
C ASP A 582 5.00 -10.15 28.09
N GLY A 583 6.00 -9.29 28.38
CA GLY A 583 6.90 -9.45 29.53
C GLY A 583 8.06 -8.44 29.59
N PRO A 584 8.74 -8.30 30.75
CA PRO A 584 9.79 -7.29 30.98
C PRO A 584 11.05 -7.49 30.12
N ALA A 585 11.28 -8.73 29.66
CA ALA A 585 12.36 -9.09 28.74
C ALA A 585 12.18 -8.50 27.33
N TYR A 586 10.96 -8.08 26.96
CA TYR A 586 10.61 -7.64 25.60
C TYR A 586 10.32 -6.13 25.55
N ALA A 587 10.39 -5.46 26.70
CA ALA A 587 10.25 -4.02 26.82
C ALA A 587 11.55 -3.31 26.46
N LYS A 588 11.46 -2.01 26.15
CA LYS A 588 12.62 -1.13 25.94
C LYS A 588 13.47 -1.15 27.20
N GLN A 589 14.68 -1.70 27.11
CA GLN A 589 15.62 -1.70 28.21
C GLN A 589 16.20 -0.30 28.40
N VAL A 590 16.29 0.16 29.65
CA VAL A 590 16.89 1.45 30.05
C VAL A 590 18.41 1.43 29.85
N GLN A 591 19.01 0.26 30.08
CA GLN A 591 20.41 -0.06 29.78
C GLN A 591 20.56 -1.57 29.58
N PRO A 592 21.66 -2.07 28.98
CA PRO A 592 21.94 -3.50 28.90
C PRO A 592 21.94 -4.17 30.29
N ALA A 593 21.44 -5.40 30.35
CA ALA A 593 21.41 -6.19 31.57
C ALA A 593 22.84 -6.47 32.11
N ALA A 594 23.01 -6.50 33.42
CA ALA A 594 24.31 -6.72 34.05
C ALA A 594 24.22 -7.59 35.30
N TYR A 595 25.27 -8.39 35.54
CA TYR A 595 25.32 -9.31 36.67
C TYR A 595 25.47 -8.57 38.00
N PHE A 596 24.72 -9.03 39.01
CA PHE A 596 24.81 -8.52 40.36
C PHE A 596 26.13 -8.95 41.01
N GLU A 597 26.98 -7.97 41.34
CA GLU A 597 28.24 -8.20 42.05
C GLU A 597 28.02 -8.18 43.57
N ALA A 598 28.49 -9.22 44.27
CA ALA A 598 28.55 -9.26 45.73
C ALA A 598 30.00 -9.46 46.20
N ASN A 599 30.56 -8.48 46.90
CA ASN A 599 31.93 -8.50 47.44
C ASN A 599 33.04 -8.72 46.38
N GLY A 600 32.92 -8.17 45.17
CA GLY A 600 33.92 -8.37 44.10
C GLY A 600 33.71 -9.63 43.26
N SER A 601 32.54 -10.29 43.32
CA SER A 601 32.22 -11.49 42.55
C SER A 601 30.80 -11.47 42.00
N THR A 602 30.64 -11.83 40.72
CA THR A 602 29.36 -12.13 40.06
C THR A 602 28.96 -13.61 40.19
N GLY A 603 29.93 -14.49 40.49
CA GLY A 603 29.68 -15.87 40.91
C GLY A 603 29.28 -15.89 42.38
N LEU A 604 28.08 -16.40 42.67
CA LEU A 604 27.40 -16.30 43.96
C LEU A 604 27.17 -17.69 44.58
N SER A 605 27.45 -17.82 45.88
CA SER A 605 27.25 -19.08 46.63
C SER A 605 25.76 -19.39 46.85
N TYR A 606 25.41 -20.66 46.72
CA TYR A 606 24.09 -21.21 47.08
C TYR A 606 23.76 -21.08 48.58
N ASN A 607 22.48 -21.22 48.92
CA ASN A 607 21.92 -21.17 50.28
C ASN A 607 22.17 -19.86 51.03
N LYS A 608 22.45 -18.78 50.29
CA LYS A 608 22.61 -17.42 50.79
C LYS A 608 21.62 -16.49 50.05
N THR A 609 21.06 -15.56 50.80
CA THR A 609 20.21 -14.48 50.26
C THR A 609 21.06 -13.27 49.89
N TYR A 610 20.72 -12.64 48.77
CA TYR A 610 21.33 -11.43 48.24
C TYR A 610 20.24 -10.37 48.06
N THR A 611 20.56 -9.11 48.38
CA THR A 611 19.64 -7.98 48.26
C THR A 611 20.09 -7.11 47.09
N VAL A 612 19.28 -7.05 46.05
CA VAL A 612 19.51 -6.27 44.83
C VAL A 612 18.68 -4.99 44.92
N ALA A 613 19.32 -3.82 44.90
CA ALA A 613 18.63 -2.54 44.93
C ALA A 613 18.36 -1.99 43.52
N LYS A 614 17.33 -1.16 43.38
CA LYS A 614 17.07 -0.39 42.16
C LYS A 614 18.26 0.52 41.80
N THR A 615 18.32 0.94 40.54
CA THR A 615 19.23 2.00 40.07
C THR A 615 18.47 3.31 39.86
N ASP A 616 19.13 4.46 40.01
CA ASP A 616 18.59 5.77 39.65
C ASP A 616 19.25 6.26 38.35
N PHE A 617 18.42 6.78 37.45
CA PHE A 617 18.80 7.31 36.13
C PHE A 617 18.29 8.75 35.99
N ALA A 618 18.88 9.55 35.10
CA ALA A 618 18.50 10.95 34.95
C ALA A 618 17.14 11.12 34.24
N ASP A 619 16.95 10.40 33.13
CA ASP A 619 15.85 10.62 32.17
C ASP A 619 14.70 9.60 32.35
N TYR A 620 14.65 8.93 33.50
CA TYR A 620 13.72 7.84 33.83
C TYR A 620 13.29 7.89 35.30
N ASN A 621 11.99 7.85 35.54
CA ASN A 621 11.41 7.75 36.87
C ASN A 621 11.24 6.28 37.27
N TYR A 622 11.65 5.88 38.49
CA TYR A 622 11.41 4.51 38.96
C TYR A 622 9.93 4.29 39.28
N TYR A 623 9.32 3.24 38.72
CA TYR A 623 7.90 2.93 38.89
C TYR A 623 7.54 2.42 40.32
N GLY A 624 8.54 2.13 41.16
CA GLY A 624 8.32 1.67 42.53
C GLY A 624 8.11 0.16 42.68
N SER A 625 8.33 -0.63 41.62
CA SER A 625 8.13 -2.09 41.62
C SER A 625 9.19 -2.85 40.80
N TYR A 626 9.36 -4.13 41.13
CA TYR A 626 10.29 -5.06 40.46
C TYR A 626 9.65 -6.44 40.21
N ILE A 627 10.26 -7.26 39.36
CA ILE A 627 9.92 -8.68 39.14
C ILE A 627 11.15 -9.54 39.46
N VAL A 628 10.95 -10.75 39.99
CA VAL A 628 11.98 -11.79 40.08
C VAL A 628 11.60 -12.94 39.14
N ASN A 629 12.53 -13.34 38.26
CA ASN A 629 12.32 -14.30 37.18
C ASN A 629 11.10 -13.91 36.33
N ASN A 630 10.09 -14.79 36.26
CA ASN A 630 8.81 -14.58 35.58
C ASN A 630 7.66 -14.43 36.60
N GLY A 631 7.94 -13.86 37.77
CA GLY A 631 6.96 -13.63 38.83
C GLY A 631 6.09 -12.38 38.63
N ASN A 632 5.19 -12.12 39.57
CA ASN A 632 4.33 -10.94 39.55
C ASN A 632 5.11 -9.65 39.89
N LEU A 633 4.67 -8.53 39.31
CA LEU A 633 5.18 -7.19 39.64
C LEU A 633 4.94 -6.88 41.12
N THR A 634 6.04 -6.63 41.84
CA THR A 634 6.10 -6.56 43.31
C THR A 634 6.56 -5.17 43.75
N PRO A 635 5.77 -4.42 44.54
CA PRO A 635 6.16 -3.10 45.02
C PRO A 635 7.36 -3.15 45.99
N GLY A 636 8.33 -2.25 45.78
CA GLY A 636 9.53 -2.12 46.62
C GLY A 636 10.72 -1.51 45.86
N ASN A 637 11.77 -1.13 46.61
CA ASN A 637 13.01 -0.59 46.04
C ASN A 637 14.15 -1.62 45.95
N GLU A 638 13.97 -2.80 46.55
CA GLU A 638 14.99 -3.83 46.73
C GLU A 638 14.37 -5.22 46.62
N ALA A 639 15.01 -6.12 45.85
CA ALA A 639 14.62 -7.51 45.69
C ALA A 639 15.53 -8.43 46.51
N ASN A 640 14.96 -9.38 47.24
CA ASN A 640 15.72 -10.38 47.99
C ASN A 640 15.68 -11.75 47.29
N VAL A 641 16.83 -12.24 46.86
CA VAL A 641 16.98 -13.45 46.03
C VAL A 641 17.87 -14.46 46.74
N THR A 642 17.43 -15.71 46.84
CA THR A 642 18.22 -16.83 47.40
C THR A 642 18.49 -17.84 46.31
N LEU A 643 19.76 -18.20 46.11
CA LEU A 643 20.19 -19.15 45.08
C LEU A 643 20.32 -20.58 45.63
N SER A 644 19.97 -21.55 44.81
CA SER A 644 20.18 -23.00 45.00
C SER A 644 20.47 -23.65 43.65
N ALA A 645 20.78 -24.95 43.61
CA ALA A 645 21.02 -25.64 42.35
C ALA A 645 19.81 -25.54 41.38
N ALA A 646 18.59 -25.74 41.88
CA ALA A 646 17.36 -25.69 41.07
C ALA A 646 16.95 -24.26 40.63
N ASN A 647 17.59 -23.22 41.15
CA ASN A 647 17.39 -21.83 40.74
C ASN A 647 18.73 -21.09 40.67
N SER A 648 19.70 -21.72 40.00
CA SER A 648 21.11 -21.26 39.94
C SER A 648 21.30 -19.98 39.11
N ASN A 649 20.50 -19.78 38.08
CA ASN A 649 20.40 -18.51 37.36
C ASN A 649 19.09 -17.81 37.78
N GLN A 650 19.13 -16.53 38.12
CA GLN A 650 17.96 -15.75 38.52
C GLN A 650 17.97 -14.35 37.89
N HIS A 651 16.80 -13.86 37.52
CA HIS A 651 16.64 -12.54 36.88
C HIS A 651 15.92 -11.58 37.84
N VAL A 652 16.36 -10.32 37.91
CA VAL A 652 15.67 -9.25 38.65
C VAL A 652 15.41 -8.09 37.70
N TRP A 653 14.14 -7.73 37.51
CA TRP A 653 13.71 -6.69 36.58
C TRP A 653 13.17 -5.49 37.34
N PHE A 654 13.74 -4.30 37.14
CA PHE A 654 13.24 -3.04 37.71
C PHE A 654 12.49 -2.21 36.67
N ALA A 655 11.30 -1.73 37.02
CA ALA A 655 10.39 -1.01 36.12
C ALA A 655 10.58 0.52 36.19
N TYR A 656 10.59 1.20 35.04
CA TYR A 656 10.78 2.64 34.92
C TYR A 656 9.80 3.29 33.92
N THR A 657 9.44 4.55 34.15
CA THR A 657 8.63 5.38 33.23
C THR A 657 9.44 6.57 32.72
N GLN A 658 8.99 7.20 31.63
CA GLN A 658 9.44 8.52 31.19
C GLN A 658 8.22 9.45 31.10
N SER A 659 8.40 10.76 31.32
CA SER A 659 7.33 11.77 31.20
C SER A 659 7.37 12.48 29.83
N PHE A 660 6.24 13.06 29.43
CA PHE A 660 6.14 14.11 28.41
C PHE A 660 4.96 15.03 28.75
N ARG A 661 4.73 16.12 28.00
CA ARG A 661 3.63 17.07 28.26
C ARG A 661 2.75 17.38 27.06
N VAL A 662 1.49 17.70 27.36
CA VAL A 662 0.53 18.26 26.40
C VAL A 662 0.20 19.70 26.80
N GLY A 663 0.36 20.64 25.86
CA GLY A 663 0.01 22.05 26.01
C GLY A 663 -1.37 22.33 25.42
N HIS A 664 -2.36 22.61 26.27
CA HIS A 664 -3.73 22.90 25.86
C HIS A 664 -3.84 24.37 25.50
N VAL A 665 -4.12 24.69 24.23
CA VAL A 665 -4.20 26.06 23.71
C VAL A 665 -5.65 26.41 23.43
N GLN A 666 -6.18 27.41 24.15
CA GLN A 666 -7.56 27.86 24.07
C GLN A 666 -7.62 29.37 23.79
N PHE A 667 -8.72 29.86 23.23
CA PHE A 667 -9.03 31.30 23.28
C PHE A 667 -9.28 31.74 24.74
N ALA A 668 -8.78 32.92 25.10
CA ALA A 668 -9.16 33.59 26.33
C ALA A 668 -10.61 34.08 26.27
N ALA A 669 -11.20 34.39 27.43
CA ALA A 669 -12.60 34.86 27.56
C ALA A 669 -12.91 36.22 26.89
N ASN A 670 -11.94 36.83 26.20
CA ASN A 670 -12.13 38.02 25.36
C ASN A 670 -12.12 37.72 23.85
N GLU A 671 -11.93 36.45 23.45
CA GLU A 671 -11.82 35.97 22.06
C GLU A 671 -10.70 36.63 21.22
N GLN A 672 -9.77 37.34 21.87
CA GLN A 672 -8.66 38.07 21.24
C GLN A 672 -7.31 37.42 21.56
N ASP A 673 -7.07 37.12 22.84
CA ASP A 673 -5.85 36.46 23.31
C ASP A 673 -6.01 34.92 23.34
N THR A 674 -4.89 34.21 23.48
CA THR A 674 -4.87 32.76 23.76
C THR A 674 -4.27 32.48 25.13
N ILE A 675 -4.69 31.38 25.76
CA ILE A 675 -4.14 30.86 27.01
C ILE A 675 -3.56 29.46 26.77
N VAL A 676 -2.52 29.12 27.55
CA VAL A 676 -1.86 27.81 27.49
C VAL A 676 -1.62 27.27 28.90
N TYR A 677 -1.99 26.01 29.14
CA TYR A 677 -1.59 25.25 30.32
C TYR A 677 -1.11 23.86 29.93
N TYR A 678 -0.42 23.19 30.87
CA TYR A 678 0.25 21.92 30.61
C TYR A 678 -0.31 20.81 31.47
N THR A 679 -0.58 19.66 30.85
CA THR A 679 -0.77 18.38 31.53
C THR A 679 0.46 17.49 31.29
N GLU A 680 0.76 16.59 32.23
CA GLU A 680 1.93 15.71 32.19
C GLU A 680 1.48 14.24 32.14
N HIS A 681 2.12 13.46 31.28
CA HIS A 681 1.71 12.11 30.88
C HIS A 681 2.90 11.17 30.78
N THR A 682 2.67 9.87 30.93
CA THR A 682 3.70 8.84 30.72
C THR A 682 3.94 8.59 29.23
N VAL A 683 5.19 8.39 28.83
CA VAL A 683 5.55 7.91 27.48
C VAL A 683 5.08 6.47 27.29
N GLU A 684 3.92 6.33 26.65
CA GLU A 684 3.31 5.10 26.12
C GLU A 684 2.57 5.46 24.81
N GLN A 685 2.00 4.50 24.09
CA GLN A 685 1.23 4.81 22.87
C GLN A 685 0.05 5.74 23.19
N PHE A 686 0.03 6.94 22.58
CA PHE A 686 -0.80 8.06 23.05
C PHE A 686 -1.75 8.60 21.97
N ASN A 687 -2.85 9.21 22.43
CA ASN A 687 -3.88 9.84 21.62
C ASN A 687 -4.09 11.29 22.10
N LEU A 688 -3.73 12.28 21.28
CA LEU A 688 -3.91 13.71 21.62
C LEU A 688 -5.38 14.13 21.67
N THR A 689 -6.26 13.40 20.99
CA THR A 689 -7.70 13.72 20.93
C THR A 689 -8.47 13.25 22.17
N SER A 690 -7.93 12.30 22.96
CA SER A 690 -8.59 11.78 24.17
C SER A 690 -8.31 12.61 25.42
N VAL A 691 -7.34 13.52 25.38
CA VAL A 691 -7.02 14.46 26.47
C VAL A 691 -7.63 15.86 26.29
N VAL A 692 -8.48 16.04 25.27
CA VAL A 692 -9.20 17.30 25.05
C VAL A 692 -10.06 17.66 26.26
N THR A 693 -9.93 18.90 26.71
CA THR A 693 -10.63 19.43 27.88
C THR A 693 -12.16 19.36 27.70
N THR A 694 -12.89 18.95 28.74
CA THR A 694 -14.36 18.91 28.71
C THR A 694 -14.95 20.31 28.44
N GLY A 695 -15.84 20.40 27.45
CA GLY A 695 -16.35 21.68 26.92
C GLY A 695 -15.66 22.15 25.64
N PHE A 696 -14.69 21.40 25.12
CA PHE A 696 -13.93 21.72 23.91
C PHE A 696 -13.90 20.58 22.90
N LEU A 697 -13.48 20.92 21.69
CA LEU A 697 -13.36 20.10 20.49
C LEU A 697 -11.91 20.08 20.02
N TYR A 698 -11.50 18.97 19.42
CA TYR A 698 -10.15 18.84 18.88
C TYR A 698 -9.95 19.73 17.64
N GLY A 699 -9.02 20.68 17.73
CA GLY A 699 -8.66 21.58 16.64
C GLY A 699 -7.38 21.20 15.88
N GLY A 700 -6.66 20.18 16.34
CA GLY A 700 -5.42 19.68 15.75
C GLY A 700 -4.18 19.83 16.64
N ALA A 701 -3.15 19.03 16.36
CA ALA A 701 -1.85 19.07 17.00
C ALA A 701 -0.86 20.03 16.34
N PHE A 702 -0.03 20.67 17.16
CA PHE A 702 0.96 21.66 16.78
C PHE A 702 2.26 21.47 17.56
N SER A 703 3.37 21.84 16.93
CA SER A 703 4.71 21.83 17.53
C SER A 703 5.05 23.12 18.28
N ASP A 704 4.16 24.13 18.24
CA ASP A 704 4.34 25.44 18.88
C ASP A 704 3.07 25.93 19.60
N ALA A 705 3.28 26.77 20.62
CA ALA A 705 2.25 27.30 21.50
C ALA A 705 1.31 28.36 20.87
N ALA A 706 1.61 28.85 19.67
CA ALA A 706 0.72 29.72 18.90
C ALA A 706 -0.14 28.93 17.89
N CYS A 707 0.04 27.60 17.81
CA CYS A 707 -0.66 26.69 16.91
C CYS A 707 -0.58 27.08 15.43
N VAL A 708 0.63 27.40 14.96
CA VAL A 708 0.91 27.77 13.56
C VAL A 708 1.55 26.60 12.79
N THR A 709 2.47 25.87 13.43
CA THR A 709 3.28 24.82 12.83
C THR A 709 2.70 23.45 13.21
N VAL A 710 1.93 22.87 12.29
CA VAL A 710 1.26 21.57 12.44
C VAL A 710 2.24 20.50 12.94
N GLN A 711 1.80 19.66 13.88
CA GLN A 711 2.64 18.57 14.38
C GLN A 711 2.94 17.57 13.26
N ARG A 712 4.21 17.18 13.14
CA ARG A 712 4.63 16.05 12.32
C ARG A 712 4.86 14.83 13.22
N PHE A 713 4.33 13.70 12.80
CA PHE A 713 4.49 12.41 13.46
C PHE A 713 5.49 11.56 12.67
N ALA A 714 5.93 10.43 13.24
CA ALA A 714 6.70 9.45 12.49
C ALA A 714 5.84 8.78 11.40
N GLU A 715 6.48 8.14 10.43
CA GLU A 715 5.78 7.40 9.38
C GLU A 715 4.89 6.30 10.00
N GLY A 716 3.64 6.20 9.55
CA GLY A 716 2.62 5.32 10.14
C GLY A 716 2.06 5.76 11.50
N GLN A 717 2.41 6.94 12.02
CA GLN A 717 1.86 7.50 13.27
C GLN A 717 1.04 8.78 13.02
N ASN A 718 0.07 9.07 13.89
CA ASN A 718 -0.74 10.29 13.81
C ASN A 718 -1.28 10.73 15.19
N ALA A 719 -1.97 11.87 15.25
CA ALA A 719 -2.49 12.44 16.49
C ALA A 719 -3.44 11.53 17.31
N THR A 720 -4.05 10.51 16.70
CA THR A 720 -4.90 9.53 17.41
C THR A 720 -4.11 8.32 17.93
N ALA A 721 -2.91 8.05 17.39
CA ALA A 721 -2.01 6.99 17.82
C ALA A 721 -0.55 7.29 17.40
N PHE A 722 0.30 7.67 18.36
CA PHE A 722 1.73 7.91 18.16
C PHE A 722 2.55 7.58 19.41
N THR A 723 3.88 7.58 19.28
CA THR A 723 4.82 7.44 20.41
C THR A 723 5.35 8.81 20.81
N PRO A 724 5.05 9.32 22.02
CA PRO A 724 5.62 10.58 22.51
C PRO A 724 7.14 10.49 22.71
N THR A 725 7.85 11.57 22.38
CA THR A 725 9.26 11.72 22.78
C THR A 725 9.33 12.13 24.25
N ALA A 726 10.25 11.55 25.01
CA ALA A 726 10.46 11.91 26.42
C ALA A 726 10.81 13.40 26.57
N ASP A 727 10.27 14.03 27.63
CA ASP A 727 10.35 15.47 27.94
C ASP A 727 9.87 16.44 26.85
N ALA A 728 9.30 15.94 25.74
CA ALA A 728 8.73 16.77 24.69
C ALA A 728 7.38 17.41 25.11
N ILE A 729 7.01 18.48 24.40
CA ILE A 729 5.74 19.18 24.58
C ILE A 729 4.99 19.16 23.24
N TYR A 730 3.79 18.59 23.23
CA TYR A 730 2.88 18.61 22.09
C TYR A 730 1.75 19.59 22.37
N TYR A 731 1.50 20.55 21.48
CA TYR A 731 0.41 21.51 21.66
C TYR A 731 -0.85 21.04 20.95
N ILE A 732 -2.01 21.23 21.56
CA ILE A 732 -3.32 20.96 20.94
C ILE A 732 -4.17 22.22 20.95
N TRP A 733 -4.82 22.52 19.83
CA TRP A 733 -5.85 23.55 19.80
C TRP A 733 -7.17 23.00 20.31
N GLU A 734 -7.77 23.70 21.27
CA GLU A 734 -9.05 23.36 21.87
C GLU A 734 -10.08 24.45 21.53
N ALA A 735 -10.93 24.15 20.55
CA ALA A 735 -12.03 25.03 20.13
C ALA A 735 -13.26 24.75 21.00
N ASP A 736 -14.02 25.77 21.38
CA ASP A 736 -15.20 25.63 22.25
C ASP A 736 -16.31 24.75 21.63
N GLU A 737 -17.02 23.94 22.43
CA GLU A 737 -18.07 23.01 21.98
C GLU A 737 -19.29 23.66 21.28
N GLN A 738 -19.36 25.00 21.28
CA GLN A 738 -20.35 25.78 20.53
C GLN A 738 -20.03 25.85 19.02
N PHE A 739 -18.76 25.66 18.64
CA PHE A 739 -18.33 25.46 17.25
C PHE A 739 -18.71 24.06 16.75
N LEU A 740 -18.77 23.86 15.43
CA LEU A 740 -19.43 22.71 14.80
C LEU A 740 -20.88 22.42 15.29
N SER A 741 -21.56 23.35 15.97
CA SER A 741 -22.96 23.14 16.32
C SER A 741 -23.84 23.22 15.05
N PRO A 742 -24.70 22.22 14.77
CA PRO A 742 -25.51 22.22 13.56
C PRO A 742 -26.58 23.31 13.59
N ARG A 743 -26.66 24.10 12.52
CA ARG A 743 -27.68 25.12 12.27
C ARG A 743 -28.28 24.88 10.88
N ASN A 744 -29.47 25.43 10.65
CA ASN A 744 -30.12 25.38 9.35
C ASN A 744 -30.84 26.71 9.09
N LEU A 745 -30.79 27.17 7.84
CA LEU A 745 -31.52 28.32 7.33
C LEU A 745 -32.52 27.88 6.25
N SER A 746 -33.48 28.74 5.93
CA SER A 746 -34.51 28.47 4.93
C SER A 746 -34.99 29.76 4.30
N CYS A 747 -35.24 29.73 2.99
CA CYS A 747 -35.95 30.77 2.25
C CYS A 747 -37.28 30.20 1.72
N TRP A 748 -38.24 31.08 1.44
CA TRP A 748 -39.61 30.71 1.08
C TRP A 748 -40.20 31.70 0.07
N ASN A 749 -41.05 31.21 -0.82
CA ASN A 749 -41.77 32.01 -1.81
C ASN A 749 -43.29 31.76 -1.72
N HIS A 750 -44.08 32.68 -2.26
CA HIS A 750 -45.50 32.44 -2.50
C HIS A 750 -45.68 31.45 -3.67
N VAL A 751 -46.44 30.38 -3.43
CA VAL A 751 -46.87 29.42 -4.46
C VAL A 751 -48.35 29.57 -4.81
N SER A 752 -49.11 30.27 -3.98
CA SER A 752 -50.46 30.74 -4.28
C SER A 752 -50.68 32.13 -3.68
N ALA A 753 -51.84 32.75 -3.96
CA ALA A 753 -52.22 34.03 -3.35
C ALA A 753 -52.51 33.97 -1.84
N ALA A 754 -52.52 32.77 -1.24
CA ALA A 754 -52.73 32.54 0.19
C ALA A 754 -51.69 31.60 0.84
N ASP A 755 -50.86 30.93 0.04
CA ASP A 755 -49.93 29.90 0.48
C ASP A 755 -48.49 30.21 0.11
N VAL A 756 -47.58 29.69 0.94
CA VAL A 756 -46.14 29.75 0.81
C VAL A 756 -45.56 28.35 0.84
N ASP A 757 -44.37 28.21 0.28
CA ASP A 757 -43.56 26.99 0.34
C ASP A 757 -42.08 27.36 0.53
N VAL A 758 -41.32 26.48 1.18
CA VAL A 758 -39.88 26.62 1.34
C VAL A 758 -39.22 26.35 -0.02
N THR A 759 -38.36 27.25 -0.48
CA THR A 759 -37.69 27.16 -1.79
C THR A 759 -36.22 26.74 -1.71
N GLY A 760 -35.57 26.94 -0.57
CA GLY A 760 -34.19 26.54 -0.33
C GLY A 760 -33.95 26.17 1.13
N PHE A 761 -33.14 25.14 1.35
CA PHE A 761 -32.72 24.66 2.67
C PHE A 761 -31.19 24.66 2.71
N TYR A 762 -30.62 25.29 3.74
CA TYR A 762 -29.18 25.51 3.84
C TYR A 762 -28.67 24.97 5.18
N LEU A 763 -27.70 24.07 5.13
CA LEU A 763 -26.95 23.61 6.28
C LEU A 763 -25.92 24.68 6.64
N VAL A 764 -25.81 25.03 7.92
CA VAL A 764 -24.87 26.03 8.41
C VAL A 764 -24.18 25.53 9.67
N THR A 765 -22.90 25.81 9.84
CA THR A 765 -22.20 25.55 11.10
C THR A 765 -21.09 26.58 11.35
N PRO A 766 -20.86 27.01 12.60
CA PRO A 766 -19.82 27.96 12.93
C PRO A 766 -18.45 27.26 13.10
N VAL A 767 -17.41 27.93 12.62
CA VAL A 767 -16.00 27.53 12.67
C VAL A 767 -15.22 28.66 13.34
N ASP A 768 -14.25 28.36 14.19
CA ASP A 768 -13.51 29.36 14.98
C ASP A 768 -12.34 30.02 14.21
N ARG A 769 -11.73 29.29 13.25
CA ARG A 769 -10.54 29.71 12.50
C ARG A 769 -10.47 29.11 11.09
N LEU A 770 -9.52 29.57 10.27
CA LEU A 770 -9.29 29.08 8.90
C LEU A 770 -8.36 27.86 8.83
N ASN A 771 -7.68 27.54 9.94
CA ASN A 771 -6.65 26.50 10.08
C ASN A 771 -7.25 25.08 10.16
N TYR A 772 -8.05 24.72 9.15
CA TYR A 772 -8.62 23.39 8.92
C TYR A 772 -8.42 23.00 7.46
N ARG A 773 -8.24 21.69 7.22
CA ARG A 773 -8.06 21.12 5.88
C ARG A 773 -9.37 21.06 5.10
N GLU A 774 -10.46 20.79 5.81
CA GLU A 774 -11.81 20.70 5.28
C GLU A 774 -12.85 21.06 6.35
N VAL A 775 -14.00 21.57 5.91
CA VAL A 775 -15.23 21.67 6.71
C VAL A 775 -16.40 21.27 5.83
N GLY A 776 -17.43 20.64 6.41
CA GLY A 776 -18.59 20.18 5.65
C GLY A 776 -19.68 19.56 6.53
N PHE A 777 -20.59 18.82 5.90
CA PHE A 777 -21.72 18.17 6.53
C PHE A 777 -21.83 16.71 6.06
N MET A 778 -22.17 15.78 6.95
CA MET A 778 -22.55 14.41 6.60
C MET A 778 -24.07 14.29 6.61
N VAL A 779 -24.67 13.72 5.56
CA VAL A 779 -26.13 13.63 5.37
C VAL A 779 -26.48 12.24 4.84
N GLY A 780 -27.03 11.38 5.71
CA GLY A 780 -27.19 9.96 5.39
C GLY A 780 -25.82 9.28 5.23
N SER A 781 -25.58 8.63 4.08
CA SER A 781 -24.27 8.12 3.66
C SER A 781 -23.32 9.20 3.14
N GLU A 782 -23.86 10.33 2.66
CA GLU A 782 -23.10 11.30 1.89
C GLU A 782 -22.24 12.19 2.78
N THR A 783 -21.00 12.43 2.37
CA THR A 783 -20.14 13.47 2.93
C THR A 783 -20.11 14.64 1.95
N LEU A 784 -20.56 15.82 2.41
CA LEU A 784 -20.72 17.04 1.62
C LEU A 784 -19.75 18.12 2.15
N PRO A 785 -18.52 18.20 1.63
CA PRO A 785 -17.61 19.32 1.91
C PRO A 785 -18.23 20.66 1.52
N ALA A 786 -17.93 21.73 2.26
CA ALA A 786 -18.44 23.09 2.05
C ALA A 786 -17.79 23.79 0.84
N LYS A 787 -17.87 23.15 -0.34
CA LYS A 787 -17.27 23.61 -1.60
C LYS A 787 -18.16 24.53 -2.44
N GLN A 788 -19.39 24.77 -1.98
CA GLN A 788 -20.30 25.70 -2.62
C GLN A 788 -19.89 27.16 -2.32
N PHE A 789 -19.88 27.99 -3.35
CA PHE A 789 -19.68 29.44 -3.27
C PHE A 789 -20.67 30.18 -4.16
N THR A 790 -20.80 31.50 -3.96
CA THR A 790 -21.75 32.33 -4.69
C THR A 790 -21.08 33.48 -5.40
N GLU A 791 -21.31 33.59 -6.71
CA GLU A 791 -20.81 34.66 -7.58
C GLU A 791 -21.99 35.42 -8.20
N THR A 792 -21.80 36.73 -8.43
CA THR A 792 -22.83 37.61 -8.98
C THR A 792 -22.38 38.20 -10.32
N TYR A 793 -23.14 37.94 -11.38
CA TYR A 793 -22.89 38.45 -12.72
C TYR A 793 -23.92 39.52 -13.09
N ILE A 794 -23.47 40.58 -13.78
CA ILE A 794 -24.34 41.55 -14.42
C ILE A 794 -24.66 41.05 -15.83
N THR A 795 -25.94 40.86 -16.13
CA THR A 795 -26.39 40.47 -17.48
C THR A 795 -26.30 41.64 -18.47
N GLU A 796 -26.31 41.35 -19.78
CA GLU A 796 -26.27 42.35 -20.88
C GLU A 796 -27.34 43.47 -20.75
N PHE A 797 -28.44 43.19 -20.04
CA PHE A 797 -29.53 44.15 -19.78
C PHE A 797 -29.41 44.90 -18.44
N GLY A 798 -28.26 44.81 -17.76
CA GLY A 798 -27.99 45.50 -16.50
C GLY A 798 -28.64 44.89 -15.25
N ALA A 799 -29.15 43.66 -15.33
CA ALA A 799 -29.71 42.96 -14.16
C ALA A 799 -28.66 42.07 -13.50
N GLU A 800 -28.46 42.23 -12.19
CA GLU A 800 -27.62 41.37 -11.35
C GLU A 800 -28.24 39.98 -11.19
N THR A 801 -27.42 38.94 -11.27
CA THR A 801 -27.83 37.54 -11.07
C THR A 801 -26.80 36.81 -10.21
N THR A 802 -27.20 36.26 -9.07
CA THR A 802 -26.31 35.50 -8.18
C THR A 802 -26.54 34.00 -8.31
N GLN A 803 -25.48 33.26 -8.62
CA GLN A 803 -25.50 31.81 -8.83
C GLN A 803 -24.72 31.09 -7.72
N VAL A 804 -25.08 29.83 -7.43
CA VAL A 804 -24.31 28.93 -6.55
C VAL A 804 -23.47 28.00 -7.43
N LEU A 805 -22.16 28.02 -7.24
CA LEU A 805 -21.18 27.19 -7.94
C LEU A 805 -20.48 26.26 -6.95
N THR A 806 -19.92 25.13 -7.42
CA THR A 806 -19.05 24.27 -6.62
C THR A 806 -17.60 24.41 -7.10
N GLY A 807 -16.71 24.80 -6.20
CA GLY A 807 -15.27 24.90 -6.47
C GLY A 807 -14.48 23.69 -5.99
N SER A 808 -13.18 23.67 -6.27
CA SER A 808 -12.27 22.63 -5.78
C SER A 808 -11.97 22.70 -4.27
N LYS A 809 -12.03 23.91 -3.69
CA LYS A 809 -11.68 24.23 -2.29
C LYS A 809 -12.90 24.37 -1.39
N CYS A 810 -12.71 24.23 -0.08
CA CYS A 810 -13.76 24.48 0.92
C CYS A 810 -13.77 25.95 1.36
N TYR A 811 -14.96 26.53 1.43
CA TYR A 811 -15.19 27.95 1.69
C TYR A 811 -15.90 28.17 3.03
N VAL A 812 -15.54 29.24 3.72
CA VAL A 812 -16.24 29.77 4.89
C VAL A 812 -16.48 31.26 4.73
N TYR A 813 -17.48 31.76 5.46
CA TYR A 813 -18.04 33.08 5.23
C TYR A 813 -18.06 33.93 6.50
N ASP A 814 -17.74 35.22 6.37
CA ASP A 814 -18.04 36.19 7.43
C ASP A 814 -19.57 36.31 7.62
N THR A 815 -20.34 36.21 6.53
CA THR A 815 -21.80 36.27 6.56
C THR A 815 -22.52 35.26 5.65
N VAL A 816 -23.73 34.87 6.04
CA VAL A 816 -24.69 34.15 5.17
C VAL A 816 -25.93 35.04 5.03
N LYS A 817 -26.23 35.48 3.80
CA LYS A 817 -27.37 36.34 3.47
C LYS A 817 -28.50 35.50 2.91
N VAL A 818 -29.64 35.46 3.60
CA VAL A 818 -30.86 34.79 3.13
C VAL A 818 -31.78 35.84 2.51
N ASP A 819 -32.10 35.70 1.23
CA ASP A 819 -33.03 36.60 0.55
C ASP A 819 -34.49 36.14 0.72
N LEU A 820 -35.37 37.09 1.03
CA LEU A 820 -36.78 36.85 1.33
C LEU A 820 -37.68 37.43 0.24
N ASN A 821 -38.75 36.71 -0.09
CA ASN A 821 -39.70 37.04 -1.17
C ASN A 821 -40.49 38.36 -0.97
N ASN A 822 -40.24 39.11 0.11
CA ASN A 822 -40.76 40.45 0.34
C ASN A 822 -39.79 41.57 -0.11
N GLY A 823 -38.64 41.23 -0.70
CA GLY A 823 -37.61 42.19 -1.11
C GLY A 823 -36.70 42.66 0.04
N THR A 824 -36.56 41.85 1.09
CA THR A 824 -35.62 42.09 2.20
C THR A 824 -34.70 40.87 2.38
N SER A 825 -33.62 41.03 3.15
CA SER A 825 -32.64 39.96 3.37
C SER A 825 -32.29 39.86 4.86
N ASP A 826 -32.29 38.65 5.40
CA ASP A 826 -31.72 38.37 6.72
C ASP A 826 -30.22 38.09 6.57
N MET A 827 -29.39 38.66 7.45
CA MET A 827 -27.93 38.50 7.42
C MET A 827 -27.42 37.80 8.68
N TYR A 828 -26.85 36.62 8.50
CA TYR A 828 -26.32 35.78 9.58
C TYR A 828 -24.80 35.85 9.67
N ASN A 829 -24.26 35.83 10.88
CA ASN A 829 -22.84 35.67 11.21
C ASN A 829 -22.71 34.87 12.52
N VAL A 830 -21.49 34.55 12.96
CA VAL A 830 -21.28 33.73 14.16
C VAL A 830 -21.99 34.28 15.43
N SER A 831 -22.05 35.61 15.58
CA SER A 831 -22.70 36.23 16.74
C SER A 831 -24.22 36.07 16.78
N ASN A 832 -24.89 36.00 15.63
CA ASN A 832 -26.35 36.00 15.55
C ASN A 832 -26.99 34.66 15.11
N VAL A 833 -26.19 33.65 14.69
CA VAL A 833 -26.65 32.23 14.64
C VAL A 833 -26.89 31.62 16.04
N ASN A 834 -26.74 32.44 17.08
CA ASN A 834 -27.05 32.16 18.49
C ASN A 834 -26.24 30.99 19.06
N ILE A 835 -24.91 31.15 19.04
CA ILE A 835 -23.98 30.31 19.80
C ILE A 835 -23.36 31.01 21.03
N GLY A 836 -23.34 32.35 21.05
CA GLY A 836 -22.75 33.12 22.15
C GLY A 836 -21.28 33.51 21.97
N LYS A 837 -20.69 33.25 20.80
CA LYS A 837 -19.35 33.72 20.38
C LYS A 837 -19.45 34.98 19.55
N THR A 838 -18.41 35.81 19.55
CA THR A 838 -18.29 36.99 18.69
C THR A 838 -17.34 36.79 17.50
N ARG A 839 -16.40 35.85 17.62
CA ARG A 839 -15.38 35.50 16.62
C ARG A 839 -15.65 34.17 15.93
N GLY A 840 -15.32 34.10 14.64
CA GLY A 840 -15.36 32.90 13.81
C GLY A 840 -15.99 33.18 12.44
N TYR A 841 -16.19 32.11 11.67
CA TYR A 841 -16.78 32.10 10.33
C TYR A 841 -17.95 31.10 10.26
N LEU A 842 -18.75 31.17 9.21
CA LEU A 842 -19.82 30.21 8.92
C LEU A 842 -19.43 29.33 7.72
N ALA A 843 -19.42 28.01 7.88
CA ALA A 843 -19.51 27.09 6.76
C ALA A 843 -20.98 26.92 6.35
N CYS A 844 -21.27 26.91 5.04
CA CYS A 844 -22.63 26.84 4.50
C CYS A 844 -22.71 25.87 3.32
N TYR A 845 -23.83 25.14 3.20
CA TYR A 845 -24.10 24.23 2.09
C TYR A 845 -25.61 24.20 1.77
N GLY A 846 -25.98 24.53 0.54
CA GLY A 846 -27.36 24.47 0.04
C GLY A 846 -27.76 23.07 -0.44
N MET A 847 -28.96 22.64 -0.06
CA MET A 847 -29.49 21.29 -0.30
C MET A 847 -30.55 21.29 -1.40
N ASP A 848 -30.34 20.49 -2.45
CA ASP A 848 -31.33 20.29 -3.52
C ASP A 848 -32.67 19.76 -2.99
N LYS A 849 -33.76 20.45 -3.39
CA LYS A 849 -35.14 20.06 -3.10
C LYS A 849 -35.54 18.76 -3.78
N THR A 850 -35.06 18.48 -4.99
CA THR A 850 -35.50 17.30 -5.74
C THR A 850 -34.91 15.99 -5.18
N THR A 851 -33.67 16.05 -4.70
CA THR A 851 -32.94 14.92 -4.10
C THR A 851 -33.34 14.69 -2.64
N TYR A 852 -33.37 15.73 -1.79
CA TYR A 852 -33.41 15.54 -0.33
C TYR A 852 -34.76 15.82 0.35
N TRP A 853 -35.67 16.61 -0.26
CA TRP A 853 -36.91 17.04 0.41
C TRP A 853 -38.08 17.35 -0.56
N GLN A 854 -38.26 16.51 -1.58
CA GLN A 854 -39.31 16.68 -2.59
C GLN A 854 -40.74 16.62 -2.00
N ASN A 855 -40.95 15.74 -1.01
CA ASN A 855 -42.26 15.45 -0.43
C ASN A 855 -42.40 16.06 0.97
N ALA A 856 -43.62 16.49 1.32
CA ALA A 856 -43.93 16.89 2.69
C ALA A 856 -43.66 15.76 3.70
N ASP A 857 -43.44 16.14 4.96
CA ASP A 857 -42.98 15.28 6.05
C ASP A 857 -41.55 14.70 5.92
N ALA A 858 -40.77 15.07 4.88
CA ALA A 858 -39.37 14.66 4.76
C ALA A 858 -38.50 15.20 5.92
N GLU A 859 -37.67 14.33 6.50
CA GLU A 859 -36.74 14.63 7.59
C GLU A 859 -35.29 14.48 7.11
N ILE A 860 -34.51 15.56 7.19
CA ILE A 860 -33.08 15.57 6.86
C ILE A 860 -32.29 15.57 8.17
N THR A 861 -31.49 14.52 8.36
CA THR A 861 -30.53 14.41 9.48
C THR A 861 -29.13 14.72 8.97
N PHE A 862 -28.46 15.69 9.59
CA PHE A 862 -27.15 16.17 9.17
C PHE A 862 -26.18 16.42 10.33
N THR A 863 -24.90 16.15 10.09
CA THR A 863 -23.81 16.22 11.07
C THR A 863 -22.66 17.07 10.50
N PRO A 864 -22.48 18.33 10.92
CA PRO A 864 -21.29 19.11 10.58
C PRO A 864 -19.99 18.44 11.06
N TYR A 865 -18.91 18.67 10.33
CA TYR A 865 -17.56 18.22 10.68
C TYR A 865 -16.50 19.21 10.18
N TRP A 866 -15.33 19.19 10.82
CA TRP A 866 -14.08 19.65 10.21
C TRP A 866 -13.06 18.51 10.12
N ILE A 867 -12.05 18.68 9.28
CA ILE A 867 -10.81 17.90 9.28
C ILE A 867 -9.68 18.85 9.66
N THR A 868 -8.95 18.53 10.72
CA THR A 868 -7.81 19.33 11.20
C THR A 868 -6.62 19.23 10.24
N LEU A 869 -5.64 20.14 10.35
CA LEU A 869 -4.47 20.15 9.46
C LEU A 869 -3.57 18.91 9.65
N ASP A 870 -3.62 18.29 10.82
CA ASP A 870 -3.02 16.99 11.16
C ASP A 870 -3.97 15.80 10.92
N GLY A 871 -4.99 15.96 10.08
CA GLY A 871 -5.74 14.85 9.47
C GLY A 871 -6.85 14.21 10.31
N VAL A 872 -7.24 14.79 11.44
CA VAL A 872 -8.31 14.27 12.31
C VAL A 872 -9.67 14.86 11.91
N LYS A 873 -10.64 14.01 11.56
CA LYS A 873 -12.04 14.37 11.37
C LYS A 873 -12.77 14.42 12.72
N VAL A 874 -13.46 15.52 12.97
CA VAL A 874 -14.17 15.83 14.22
C VAL A 874 -15.60 16.23 13.88
N ALA A 875 -16.58 15.61 14.51
CA ALA A 875 -18.00 15.75 14.16
C ALA A 875 -18.90 15.56 15.40
N PRO A 876 -19.08 16.57 16.28
CA PRO A 876 -19.59 16.36 17.64
C PRO A 876 -21.11 16.22 17.75
N GLN A 877 -21.87 16.88 16.87
CA GLN A 877 -23.33 17.04 17.02
C GLN A 877 -24.07 16.83 15.70
N THR A 878 -25.25 16.24 15.79
CA THR A 878 -26.15 15.94 14.67
C THR A 878 -27.49 16.63 14.89
N ARG A 879 -28.09 17.18 13.83
CA ARG A 879 -29.44 17.77 13.85
C ARG A 879 -30.37 17.04 12.87
N THR A 880 -31.61 16.84 13.27
CA THR A 880 -32.70 16.44 12.37
C THR A 880 -33.64 17.62 12.17
N ALA A 881 -33.93 17.95 10.91
CA ALA A 881 -34.83 19.03 10.52
C ALA A 881 -35.87 18.54 9.50
N LYS A 882 -37.11 18.98 9.65
CA LYS A 882 -38.29 18.48 8.92
C LYS A 882 -38.91 19.54 8.02
N TYR A 883 -39.26 19.12 6.82
CA TYR A 883 -40.06 19.88 5.86
C TYR A 883 -41.54 19.54 5.99
N LEU A 884 -42.40 20.54 5.92
CA LEU A 884 -43.85 20.42 6.17
C LEU A 884 -44.71 20.69 4.92
N GLY A 885 -44.09 20.90 3.75
CA GLY A 885 -44.77 21.22 2.50
C GLY A 885 -45.27 22.66 2.41
N GLN A 886 -46.07 22.92 1.37
CA GLN A 886 -46.83 24.15 1.17
C GLN A 886 -47.89 24.32 2.29
N GLY A 887 -48.06 25.55 2.76
CA GLY A 887 -49.16 25.91 3.67
C GLY A 887 -49.41 27.41 3.74
N SER A 888 -50.32 27.84 4.62
CA SER A 888 -50.82 29.23 4.61
C SER A 888 -49.74 30.25 4.97
N ASP A 889 -49.70 31.35 4.22
CA ASP A 889 -48.82 32.51 4.47
C ASP A 889 -48.95 33.09 5.89
N ALA A 890 -50.14 32.99 6.48
CA ALA A 890 -50.45 33.45 7.83
C ALA A 890 -49.76 32.62 8.94
N ASP A 891 -49.26 31.42 8.62
CA ASP A 891 -48.52 30.57 9.55
C ASP A 891 -47.03 30.49 9.15
N GLY A 892 -46.18 31.13 9.96
CA GLY A 892 -44.73 31.13 9.81
C GLY A 892 -44.05 29.76 10.00
N THR A 893 -44.83 28.71 10.28
CA THR A 893 -44.37 27.31 10.29
C THR A 893 -44.01 26.81 8.88
N TYR A 894 -44.76 27.21 7.84
CA TYR A 894 -44.53 26.78 6.46
C TYR A 894 -43.43 27.57 5.73
N LYS A 895 -42.81 28.54 6.41
CA LYS A 895 -41.77 29.43 5.88
C LYS A 895 -40.34 28.94 6.15
N LYS A 896 -40.18 27.77 6.80
CA LYS A 896 -38.88 27.22 7.24
C LYS A 896 -38.95 25.74 7.56
N PHE A 897 -37.80 25.08 7.63
CA PHE A 897 -37.68 23.76 8.22
C PHE A 897 -37.87 23.80 9.76
N HIS A 898 -38.59 22.81 10.29
CA HIS A 898 -38.80 22.61 11.72
C HIS A 898 -37.69 21.75 12.32
N VAL A 899 -37.05 22.15 13.42
CA VAL A 899 -36.02 21.32 14.07
C VAL A 899 -36.68 20.24 14.91
N VAL A 900 -36.52 18.98 14.52
CA VAL A 900 -37.06 17.81 15.23
C VAL A 900 -36.21 17.49 16.46
N GLY A 901 -34.89 17.63 16.34
CA GLY A 901 -33.95 17.38 17.44
C GLY A 901 -32.53 17.80 17.12
N THR A 902 -31.68 17.83 18.15
CA THR A 902 -30.23 17.94 18.04
C THR A 902 -29.62 17.10 19.16
N ALA A 903 -28.61 16.29 18.84
CA ALA A 903 -28.00 15.32 19.73
C ALA A 903 -26.48 15.23 19.50
N ALA A 904 -25.76 14.57 20.40
CA ALA A 904 -24.39 14.13 20.11
C ALA A 904 -24.40 13.12 18.96
N SER A 905 -23.41 13.17 18.08
CA SER A 905 -23.34 12.33 16.87
C SER A 905 -23.03 10.86 17.15
N GLY A 906 -22.33 10.57 18.24
CA GLY A 906 -21.71 9.27 18.51
C GLY A 906 -20.49 8.96 17.64
N ILE A 907 -20.05 9.88 16.77
CA ILE A 907 -18.90 9.70 15.88
C ILE A 907 -17.63 10.06 16.66
N ALA A 908 -16.70 9.09 16.76
CA ALA A 908 -15.40 9.30 17.38
C ALA A 908 -14.49 10.16 16.49
N ASN A 909 -13.55 10.89 17.12
CA ASN A 909 -12.47 11.57 16.41
C ASN A 909 -11.60 10.53 15.71
N ALA A 910 -11.48 10.62 14.38
CA ALA A 910 -10.80 9.62 13.57
C ALA A 910 -9.84 10.27 12.57
N PHE A 911 -8.67 9.68 12.38
CA PHE A 911 -7.73 10.06 11.33
C PHE A 911 -8.24 9.57 9.97
N VAL A 912 -8.09 10.37 8.90
CA VAL A 912 -8.77 10.11 7.61
C VAL A 912 -7.91 10.19 6.34
N ASP A 913 -6.62 10.51 6.41
CA ASP A 913 -5.72 10.57 5.23
C ASP A 913 -4.25 10.76 5.67
N ASP A 914 -3.35 9.87 5.25
CA ASP A 914 -1.90 9.92 5.52
C ASP A 914 -1.18 11.08 4.80
N ALA A 915 -1.78 11.68 3.76
CA ALA A 915 -1.16 12.78 3.02
C ALA A 915 -1.32 14.13 3.75
N GLN A 916 -0.21 14.69 4.24
CA GLN A 916 -0.15 16.08 4.72
C GLN A 916 -0.34 17.08 3.57
N GLN A 917 -1.58 17.50 3.31
CA GLN A 917 -1.90 18.59 2.38
C GLN A 917 -2.12 19.90 3.14
N GLU A 918 -1.29 20.92 2.85
CA GLU A 918 -1.38 22.28 3.40
C GLU A 918 -2.53 23.11 2.79
N ASN A 919 -3.71 22.50 2.62
CA ASN A 919 -4.93 23.22 2.28
C ASN A 919 -5.51 23.87 3.55
N MET A 920 -5.86 25.15 3.45
CA MET A 920 -6.62 25.90 4.47
C MET A 920 -7.97 26.33 3.92
N LEU A 921 -8.92 26.62 4.80
CA LEU A 921 -10.25 27.12 4.40
C LEU A 921 -10.14 28.50 3.73
N VAL A 922 -10.88 28.69 2.63
CA VAL A 922 -10.92 29.99 1.92
C VAL A 922 -12.01 30.86 2.53
N LEU A 923 -11.65 32.06 2.97
CA LEU A 923 -12.61 33.06 3.45
C LEU A 923 -13.27 33.81 2.27
N MET A 924 -14.58 34.00 2.36
CA MET A 924 -15.42 34.76 1.44
C MET A 924 -16.33 35.71 2.23
N ASN A 925 -16.70 36.87 1.66
CA ASN A 925 -17.46 37.89 2.38
C ASN A 925 -18.90 37.43 2.75
N SER A 926 -19.62 36.87 1.77
CA SER A 926 -21.04 36.53 1.91
C SER A 926 -21.43 35.31 1.07
N TYR A 927 -22.14 34.35 1.67
CA TYR A 927 -22.89 33.32 0.95
C TYR A 927 -24.31 33.80 0.68
N PHE A 928 -24.80 33.72 -0.57
CA PHE A 928 -26.14 34.17 -0.94
C PHE A 928 -27.14 33.00 -1.03
N ALA A 929 -27.96 32.85 0.01
CA ALA A 929 -29.03 31.87 0.14
C ALA A 929 -30.35 32.41 -0.45
N ASN A 930 -30.47 32.42 -1.78
CA ASN A 930 -31.53 33.09 -2.53
C ASN A 930 -32.71 32.21 -3.01
N GLY A 931 -32.70 30.90 -2.72
CA GLY A 931 -33.79 29.99 -3.09
C GLY A 931 -33.91 29.64 -4.58
N ALA A 932 -32.89 29.93 -5.39
CA ALA A 932 -32.76 29.34 -6.73
C ALA A 932 -32.60 27.81 -6.65
N PRO A 933 -32.93 27.04 -7.70
CA PRO A 933 -32.75 25.59 -7.72
C PRO A 933 -31.28 25.21 -7.50
N ILE A 934 -30.98 24.59 -6.34
CA ILE A 934 -29.60 24.32 -5.90
C ILE A 934 -29.07 23.03 -6.54
N ASN A 935 -29.03 23.01 -7.87
CA ASN A 935 -28.20 22.09 -8.63
C ASN A 935 -26.83 22.77 -8.81
N PRO A 936 -25.78 22.39 -8.04
CA PRO A 936 -24.44 22.89 -8.31
C PRO A 936 -24.04 22.47 -9.73
N VAL A 937 -23.64 23.45 -10.54
CA VAL A 937 -23.02 23.19 -11.83
C VAL A 937 -21.51 23.03 -11.59
N ASP A 938 -20.91 21.97 -12.14
CA ASP A 938 -19.44 21.90 -12.27
C ASP A 938 -18.93 23.12 -13.03
N GLU A 939 -17.71 23.58 -12.75
CA GLU A 939 -17.12 24.79 -13.34
C GLU A 939 -17.43 24.89 -14.86
N PRO A 940 -18.30 25.83 -15.29
CA PRO A 940 -18.65 25.92 -16.69
C PRO A 940 -17.41 26.33 -17.47
N VAL A 941 -17.22 25.77 -18.67
CA VAL A 941 -16.15 26.20 -19.58
C VAL A 941 -16.47 27.61 -20.08
N GLN A 942 -16.09 28.59 -19.26
CA GLN A 942 -16.39 29.99 -19.45
C GLN A 942 -15.66 30.48 -20.70
N GLY A 943 -16.38 31.14 -21.61
CA GLY A 943 -15.74 31.90 -22.68
C GLY A 943 -14.89 33.02 -22.06
N ASN A 944 -13.83 33.41 -22.76
CA ASN A 944 -12.88 34.41 -22.29
C ASN A 944 -13.59 35.64 -21.71
N ILE A 945 -13.24 36.00 -20.48
CA ILE A 945 -13.82 37.17 -19.79
C ILE A 945 -12.90 38.38 -19.92
N VAL A 946 -13.52 39.55 -19.96
CA VAL A 946 -12.85 40.85 -20.02
C VAL A 946 -13.11 41.55 -18.69
N THR A 947 -12.07 41.74 -17.88
CA THR A 947 -12.14 42.55 -16.65
C THR A 947 -12.01 44.02 -17.04
N VAL A 948 -13.01 44.84 -16.74
CA VAL A 948 -13.06 46.24 -17.12
C VAL A 948 -12.86 47.13 -15.90
N HIS A 949 -11.76 47.89 -15.93
CA HIS A 949 -11.40 48.90 -14.92
C HIS A 949 -11.78 50.30 -15.43
N ASP A 950 -12.98 50.78 -15.08
CA ASP A 950 -13.46 52.13 -15.42
C ASP A 950 -13.45 53.05 -14.20
N GLY A 951 -12.31 53.70 -13.97
CA GLY A 951 -12.11 54.62 -12.85
C GLY A 951 -11.99 53.89 -11.51
N GLU A 952 -12.98 54.05 -10.65
CA GLU A 952 -13.12 53.29 -9.38
C GLU A 952 -14.06 52.08 -9.54
N THR A 953 -14.70 51.91 -10.71
CA THR A 953 -15.63 50.82 -11.00
C THR A 953 -14.90 49.64 -11.64
N LEU A 954 -15.15 48.44 -11.12
CA LEU A 954 -14.64 47.17 -11.63
C LEU A 954 -15.83 46.28 -12.01
N TYR A 955 -15.85 45.77 -13.25
CA TYR A 955 -16.88 44.84 -13.73
C TYR A 955 -16.30 43.85 -14.75
N THR A 956 -16.96 42.72 -14.98
CA THR A 956 -16.56 41.72 -15.97
C THR A 956 -17.59 41.63 -17.09
N VAL A 957 -17.13 41.36 -18.32
CA VAL A 957 -17.96 41.16 -19.52
C VAL A 957 -17.48 39.90 -20.26
N ALA A 958 -18.39 39.05 -20.72
CA ALA A 958 -18.03 37.87 -21.51
C ALA A 958 -17.73 38.24 -22.98
N ALA A 959 -16.64 37.73 -23.55
CA ALA A 959 -16.28 37.97 -24.96
C ALA A 959 -17.00 36.99 -25.90
N GLU A 960 -18.27 37.26 -26.23
CA GLU A 960 -19.00 36.45 -27.20
C GLU A 960 -18.31 36.47 -28.58
N ASN A 961 -18.08 35.28 -29.15
CA ASN A 961 -17.39 35.10 -30.43
C ASN A 961 -15.98 35.72 -30.49
N ASN A 962 -15.28 35.79 -29.35
CA ASN A 962 -13.94 36.39 -29.20
C ASN A 962 -13.91 37.91 -29.47
N ALA A 963 -15.02 38.63 -29.31
CA ALA A 963 -15.04 40.09 -29.40
C ALA A 963 -15.90 40.70 -28.28
N VAL A 964 -15.67 41.98 -27.98
CA VAL A 964 -16.51 42.74 -27.05
C VAL A 964 -16.63 44.19 -27.51
N GLN A 965 -17.76 44.83 -27.21
CA GLN A 965 -17.91 46.28 -27.31
C GLN A 965 -18.18 46.84 -25.91
N LEU A 966 -17.44 47.86 -25.51
CA LEU A 966 -17.48 48.43 -24.16
C LEU A 966 -17.87 49.90 -24.21
N ASP A 967 -19.03 50.23 -23.65
CA ASP A 967 -19.40 51.61 -23.31
C ASP A 967 -18.63 52.06 -22.05
N TYR A 968 -18.22 53.34 -22.01
CA TYR A 968 -17.51 53.94 -20.88
C TYR A 968 -18.48 54.73 -19.99
N ILE A 969 -18.29 54.66 -18.67
CA ILE A 969 -19.18 55.24 -17.65
C ILE A 969 -19.09 56.78 -17.62
N GLY A 970 -17.88 57.31 -17.86
CA GLY A 970 -17.62 58.75 -17.95
C GLY A 970 -17.31 59.39 -16.59
N VAL A 971 -16.27 60.23 -16.57
CA VAL A 971 -15.76 60.87 -15.33
C VAL A 971 -15.84 62.40 -15.45
N GLU A 972 -16.42 63.06 -14.45
CA GLU A 972 -16.60 64.52 -14.42
C GLU A 972 -15.25 65.27 -14.56
N GLY A 973 -15.22 66.31 -15.38
CA GLY A 973 -14.01 67.09 -15.69
C GLY A 973 -12.96 66.36 -16.54
N LYS A 974 -13.28 65.17 -17.07
CA LYS A 974 -12.40 64.39 -17.94
C LYS A 974 -13.04 64.03 -19.28
N LEU A 975 -12.18 63.66 -20.23
CA LEU A 975 -12.52 63.12 -21.54
C LEU A 975 -11.97 61.70 -21.64
N PHE A 976 -12.78 60.78 -22.18
CA PHE A 976 -12.35 59.42 -22.48
C PHE A 976 -11.33 59.41 -23.63
N ALA A 977 -10.29 58.59 -23.50
CA ALA A 977 -9.16 58.51 -24.42
C ALA A 977 -8.88 57.08 -24.93
N GLY A 978 -9.77 56.11 -24.63
CA GLY A 978 -9.74 54.75 -25.17
C GLY A 978 -9.53 53.67 -24.11
N TRP A 979 -9.70 52.42 -24.52
CA TRP A 979 -9.43 51.21 -23.75
C TRP A 979 -7.99 50.73 -23.95
N PHE A 980 -7.32 50.32 -22.88
CA PHE A 980 -5.91 49.91 -22.86
C PHE A 980 -5.74 48.55 -22.15
N ALA A 981 -4.77 47.74 -22.57
CA ALA A 981 -4.49 46.41 -22.01
C ALA A 981 -3.51 46.45 -20.82
N ASP A 982 -3.19 47.64 -20.30
CA ASP A 982 -2.30 47.86 -19.17
C ASP A 982 -2.79 49.01 -18.29
N GLU A 983 -2.63 48.89 -16.97
CA GLU A 983 -3.02 49.91 -15.98
C GLU A 983 -2.37 51.28 -16.26
N ALA A 984 -1.13 51.27 -16.77
CA ALA A 984 -0.40 52.50 -17.15
C ALA A 984 -0.93 53.16 -18.45
N CYS A 985 -1.92 52.56 -19.12
CA CYS A 985 -2.59 53.05 -20.31
C CYS A 985 -1.63 53.42 -21.46
N THR A 986 -0.73 52.48 -21.79
CA THR A 986 0.32 52.61 -22.81
C THR A 986 0.06 51.78 -24.07
N VAL A 987 -0.54 50.60 -23.95
CA VAL A 987 -0.87 49.65 -25.02
C VAL A 987 -2.39 49.64 -25.22
N PRO A 988 -2.93 50.07 -26.39
CA PRO A 988 -4.36 49.98 -26.65
C PRO A 988 -4.88 48.54 -26.60
N ALA A 989 -6.08 48.34 -26.06
CA ALA A 989 -6.73 47.03 -26.03
C ALA A 989 -7.25 46.64 -27.44
N ASP A 990 -7.00 45.40 -27.86
CA ASP A 990 -7.66 44.80 -29.01
C ASP A 990 -8.91 44.03 -28.56
N LEU A 991 -10.06 44.70 -28.64
CA LEU A 991 -11.36 44.13 -28.26
C LEU A 991 -11.99 43.27 -29.38
N SER A 992 -11.27 43.04 -30.50
CA SER A 992 -11.81 42.40 -31.71
C SER A 992 -11.40 40.94 -31.91
N ASN A 993 -10.43 40.42 -31.14
CA ASN A 993 -9.98 39.03 -31.21
C ASN A 993 -9.37 38.54 -29.87
N ILE A 994 -10.24 38.30 -28.90
CA ILE A 994 -9.92 37.93 -27.52
C ILE A 994 -9.74 36.40 -27.42
N THR A 995 -8.49 35.93 -27.46
CA THR A 995 -8.15 34.50 -27.46
C THR A 995 -7.94 33.89 -26.07
N GLU A 996 -7.73 34.72 -25.05
CA GLU A 996 -7.67 34.38 -23.62
C GLU A 996 -8.35 35.50 -22.81
N SER A 997 -8.66 35.28 -21.54
CA SER A 997 -9.24 36.33 -20.68
C SER A 997 -8.25 37.48 -20.47
N ILE A 998 -8.73 38.73 -20.49
CA ILE A 998 -7.90 39.95 -20.44
C ILE A 998 -8.43 41.01 -19.49
N ASP A 999 -7.52 41.78 -18.89
CA ASP A 999 -7.85 43.01 -18.15
C ASP A 999 -7.73 44.23 -19.07
N VAL A 1000 -8.70 45.15 -19.01
CA VAL A 1000 -8.72 46.38 -19.81
C VAL A 1000 -9.08 47.61 -18.98
N TYR A 1001 -8.43 48.73 -19.28
CA TYR A 1001 -8.40 49.93 -18.45
C TYR A 1001 -8.91 51.15 -19.23
N ALA A 1002 -9.84 51.91 -18.62
CA ALA A 1002 -10.39 53.12 -19.21
C ALA A 1002 -9.44 54.32 -19.03
N LYS A 1003 -8.85 54.82 -20.12
CA LYS A 1003 -8.00 56.00 -20.04
C LYS A 1003 -8.83 57.28 -20.04
N TYR A 1004 -8.62 58.12 -19.03
CA TYR A 1004 -9.21 59.46 -18.96
C TYR A 1004 -8.17 60.57 -18.87
N VAL A 1005 -8.36 61.62 -19.66
CA VAL A 1005 -7.51 62.83 -19.68
C VAL A 1005 -8.35 64.07 -19.32
N SER A 1006 -7.74 65.18 -18.92
CA SER A 1006 -8.48 66.40 -18.57
C SER A 1006 -9.26 66.98 -19.75
N ASP A 1007 -10.44 67.53 -19.46
CA ASP A 1007 -11.22 68.48 -20.27
C ASP A 1007 -10.44 69.63 -20.96
N SER A 1008 -9.19 69.89 -20.56
CA SER A 1008 -8.28 70.84 -21.21
C SER A 1008 -7.68 70.31 -22.52
N TYR A 1009 -7.73 68.99 -22.74
CA TYR A 1009 -7.57 68.38 -24.07
C TYR A 1009 -8.85 68.56 -24.89
N LEU A 1010 -8.77 68.51 -26.22
CA LEU A 1010 -9.86 69.00 -27.09
C LEU A 1010 -10.33 70.44 -26.75
N GLY A 1011 -9.48 71.25 -26.12
CA GLY A 1011 -9.69 72.69 -26.03
C GLY A 1011 -9.41 73.34 -27.39
N LEU A 1012 -10.23 74.30 -27.82
CA LEU A 1012 -10.01 75.02 -29.08
C LEU A 1012 -9.24 76.34 -28.86
N ARG A 1013 -8.20 76.55 -29.68
CA ARG A 1013 -7.61 77.86 -29.98
C ARG A 1013 -7.71 78.12 -31.47
N TYR A 1014 -7.71 79.40 -31.85
CA TYR A 1014 -7.68 79.81 -33.25
C TYR A 1014 -6.72 80.98 -33.48
N TYR A 1015 -6.07 81.00 -34.63
CA TYR A 1015 -5.13 82.05 -35.05
C TYR A 1015 -5.54 82.63 -36.41
N ARG A 1016 -5.41 83.95 -36.57
CA ARG A 1016 -5.90 84.69 -37.73
C ARG A 1016 -4.82 84.84 -38.81
N ASN A 1017 -5.07 84.34 -40.02
CA ASN A 1017 -4.14 84.45 -41.13
C ASN A 1017 -4.56 85.54 -42.14
N GLY A 1018 -3.77 86.61 -42.21
CA GLY A 1018 -3.93 87.73 -43.16
C GLY A 1018 -3.82 89.11 -42.50
N PHE A 1019 -3.02 90.01 -43.10
CA PHE A 1019 -2.67 91.32 -42.50
C PHE A 1019 -3.71 92.44 -42.76
N PHE A 1020 -4.40 92.41 -43.91
CA PHE A 1020 -5.38 93.45 -44.31
C PHE A 1020 -6.81 92.93 -44.54
N ARG A 1021 -6.95 91.63 -44.83
CA ARG A 1021 -8.21 90.87 -44.83
C ARG A 1021 -7.89 89.48 -44.32
N LEU A 1022 -8.77 88.93 -43.50
CA LEU A 1022 -8.66 87.55 -43.03
C LEU A 1022 -8.89 86.60 -44.22
N ARG A 1023 -8.05 85.57 -44.36
CA ARG A 1023 -8.17 84.56 -45.43
C ARG A 1023 -8.44 83.16 -44.90
N SER A 1024 -7.82 82.82 -43.77
CA SER A 1024 -8.08 81.57 -43.04
C SER A 1024 -7.96 81.77 -41.53
N LEU A 1025 -8.50 80.81 -40.78
CA LEU A 1025 -8.08 80.52 -39.42
C LEU A 1025 -7.14 79.31 -39.42
N THR A 1026 -6.06 79.34 -38.64
CA THR A 1026 -5.50 78.08 -38.14
C THR A 1026 -6.26 77.69 -36.88
N LEU A 1027 -6.99 76.58 -36.93
CA LEU A 1027 -7.58 75.92 -35.77
C LEU A 1027 -6.51 75.09 -35.08
N VAL A 1028 -6.50 75.06 -33.74
CA VAL A 1028 -5.44 74.44 -32.94
C VAL A 1028 -6.06 73.78 -31.70
N SER A 1029 -5.71 72.53 -31.42
CA SER A 1029 -6.20 71.75 -30.27
C SER A 1029 -5.12 70.83 -29.70
N ALA A 1030 -5.19 70.51 -28.41
CA ALA A 1030 -4.33 69.48 -27.79
C ALA A 1030 -4.95 68.08 -27.90
N ILE A 1031 -4.09 67.08 -28.10
CA ILE A 1031 -4.38 65.65 -27.99
C ILE A 1031 -3.30 64.99 -27.11
N ASP A 1032 -3.61 63.88 -26.43
CA ASP A 1032 -2.70 63.29 -25.44
C ASP A 1032 -1.52 62.52 -26.11
N GLY A 1033 -1.80 61.82 -27.22
CA GLY A 1033 -0.87 60.95 -27.91
C GLY A 1033 -1.28 60.72 -29.38
N ARG A 1034 -1.08 59.49 -29.88
CA ARG A 1034 -1.33 59.12 -31.28
C ARG A 1034 -2.32 57.96 -31.46
N ASN A 1035 -2.85 57.40 -30.37
CA ASN A 1035 -3.58 56.13 -30.36
C ASN A 1035 -5.07 56.35 -30.66
N TYR A 1036 -5.35 57.01 -31.78
CA TYR A 1036 -6.68 57.41 -32.22
C TYR A 1036 -6.91 56.96 -33.68
N ALA A 1037 -8.08 56.42 -33.97
CA ALA A 1037 -8.50 56.06 -35.33
C ALA A 1037 -8.70 57.32 -36.20
N GLU A 1038 -9.16 58.41 -35.61
CA GLU A 1038 -9.32 59.72 -36.25
C GLU A 1038 -9.11 60.85 -35.22
N THR A 1039 -8.59 62.00 -35.63
CA THR A 1039 -8.74 63.25 -34.86
C THR A 1039 -9.08 64.41 -35.80
N GLY A 1040 -9.64 65.50 -35.30
CA GLY A 1040 -9.89 66.66 -36.15
C GLY A 1040 -10.78 67.73 -35.54
N PHE A 1041 -11.42 68.50 -36.41
CA PHE A 1041 -12.37 69.56 -36.05
C PHE A 1041 -13.68 69.38 -36.83
N ILE A 1042 -14.82 69.39 -36.14
CA ILE A 1042 -16.14 69.54 -36.75
C ILE A 1042 -16.39 71.04 -36.92
N VAL A 1043 -16.70 71.51 -38.14
CA VAL A 1043 -17.05 72.91 -38.42
C VAL A 1043 -18.44 72.95 -39.02
N ASN A 1044 -19.40 73.57 -38.31
CA ASN A 1044 -20.83 73.62 -38.71
C ASN A 1044 -21.47 72.26 -39.03
N GLY A 1045 -20.91 71.15 -38.52
CA GLY A 1045 -21.37 69.78 -38.73
C GLY A 1045 -20.48 68.94 -39.67
N GLU A 1046 -19.58 69.57 -40.44
CA GLU A 1046 -18.67 68.88 -41.35
C GLU A 1046 -17.36 68.46 -40.64
N ARG A 1047 -16.94 67.20 -40.76
CA ARG A 1047 -15.69 66.69 -40.18
C ARG A 1047 -14.48 67.08 -41.03
N ILE A 1048 -13.52 67.77 -40.43
CA ILE A 1048 -12.19 68.05 -41.00
C ILE A 1048 -11.17 67.21 -40.22
N SER A 1049 -10.78 66.07 -40.78
CA SER A 1049 -9.79 65.15 -40.20
C SER A 1049 -8.38 65.74 -40.22
N VAL A 1050 -7.57 65.42 -39.21
CA VAL A 1050 -6.18 65.87 -39.06
C VAL A 1050 -5.32 64.70 -38.58
N SER A 1051 -4.23 64.42 -39.28
CA SER A 1051 -3.25 63.37 -38.95
C SER A 1051 -1.84 63.92 -38.63
N ASP A 1052 -1.59 65.20 -38.94
CA ASP A 1052 -0.29 65.86 -38.79
C ASP A 1052 -0.11 66.49 -37.39
N TYR A 1053 0.44 65.71 -36.45
CA TYR A 1053 0.60 66.11 -35.04
C TYR A 1053 2.01 66.61 -34.71
N ARG A 1054 2.10 67.72 -33.99
CA ARG A 1054 3.37 68.36 -33.59
C ARG A 1054 3.43 68.60 -32.08
N THR A 1055 4.61 68.47 -31.47
CA THR A 1055 4.83 68.76 -30.02
C THR A 1055 4.74 70.26 -29.69
N ARG A 1056 4.73 71.13 -30.71
CA ARG A 1056 4.59 72.59 -30.57
C ARG A 1056 3.84 73.21 -31.74
N TYR A 1057 3.09 74.27 -31.46
CA TYR A 1057 2.58 75.22 -32.45
C TYR A 1057 3.39 76.53 -32.35
N GLY A 1058 4.17 76.81 -33.38
CA GLY A 1058 5.24 77.81 -33.31
C GLY A 1058 6.21 77.51 -32.17
N LEU A 1059 6.43 78.48 -31.28
CA LEU A 1059 7.30 78.31 -30.11
C LEU A 1059 6.58 77.70 -28.87
N ARG A 1060 5.25 77.49 -28.91
CA ARG A 1060 4.43 77.09 -27.75
C ARG A 1060 4.10 75.60 -27.76
N SER A 1061 4.27 74.90 -26.63
CA SER A 1061 3.77 73.53 -26.45
C SER A 1061 2.27 73.50 -26.09
N ALA A 1062 1.64 72.33 -26.15
CA ALA A 1062 0.22 72.14 -25.82
C ALA A 1062 -0.14 72.70 -24.42
N ARG A 1063 0.61 72.35 -23.37
CA ARG A 1063 0.48 72.93 -22.01
C ARG A 1063 0.57 74.46 -21.96
N SER A 1064 1.30 75.10 -22.89
CA SER A 1064 1.40 76.57 -22.97
C SER A 1064 0.20 77.24 -23.66
N LEU A 1065 -0.70 76.46 -24.27
CA LEU A 1065 -1.90 76.94 -24.99
C LEU A 1065 -3.19 76.66 -24.22
N PHE A 1066 -3.24 75.50 -23.55
CA PHE A 1066 -4.44 74.93 -22.93
C PHE A 1066 -4.34 74.81 -21.40
N GLY A 1067 -3.19 75.12 -20.79
CA GLY A 1067 -3.04 75.19 -19.34
C GLY A 1067 -2.47 73.92 -18.71
N ARG A 1068 -2.53 73.83 -17.38
CA ARG A 1068 -1.81 72.81 -16.60
C ARG A 1068 -2.37 71.38 -16.72
N GLY A 1069 -3.64 71.21 -17.11
CA GLY A 1069 -4.28 69.90 -17.30
C GLY A 1069 -3.71 69.09 -18.47
N VAL A 1070 -3.18 69.77 -19.50
CA VAL A 1070 -2.51 69.13 -20.64
C VAL A 1070 -1.05 68.79 -20.30
N ALA A 1071 -0.52 67.64 -20.75
CA ALA A 1071 0.85 67.18 -20.45
C ALA A 1071 1.95 68.08 -21.06
N LYS A 1072 3.21 67.91 -20.64
CA LYS A 1072 4.33 68.77 -21.10
C LYS A 1072 4.73 68.49 -22.56
N ASP A 1073 4.47 67.25 -22.95
CA ASP A 1073 4.88 66.45 -24.09
C ASP A 1073 3.70 66.13 -25.04
N ALA A 1074 2.47 66.36 -24.56
CA ALA A 1074 1.22 66.30 -25.32
C ALA A 1074 1.33 66.99 -26.69
N LEU A 1075 0.66 66.39 -27.67
CA LEU A 1075 0.70 66.82 -29.06
C LEU A 1075 -0.35 67.90 -29.33
N VAL A 1076 -0.09 68.63 -30.41
CA VAL A 1076 -0.99 69.65 -30.96
C VAL A 1076 -1.39 69.21 -32.36
N MET A 1077 -2.70 69.12 -32.59
CA MET A 1077 -3.30 69.05 -33.93
C MET A 1077 -3.67 70.45 -34.39
N SER A 1078 -3.50 70.72 -35.69
CA SER A 1078 -3.87 72.02 -36.27
C SER A 1078 -4.21 71.91 -37.76
N CYS A 1079 -5.27 72.59 -38.20
CA CYS A 1079 -5.64 72.71 -39.61
C CYS A 1079 -5.91 74.17 -39.99
N ASP A 1080 -5.69 74.52 -41.26
CA ASP A 1080 -6.04 75.83 -41.80
C ASP A 1080 -7.42 75.78 -42.47
N TYR A 1081 -8.41 76.43 -41.85
CA TYR A 1081 -9.77 76.58 -42.38
C TYR A 1081 -9.87 77.88 -43.22
N ALA A 1082 -10.03 77.74 -44.53
CA ALA A 1082 -10.16 78.86 -45.47
C ALA A 1082 -11.57 79.47 -45.47
N PHE A 1083 -11.67 80.78 -45.71
CA PHE A 1083 -12.96 81.49 -45.81
C PHE A 1083 -13.52 81.58 -47.24
N ASP A 1084 -13.05 80.73 -48.15
CA ASP A 1084 -13.52 80.71 -49.54
C ASP A 1084 -14.99 80.27 -49.61
N GLY A 1085 -15.86 81.21 -49.97
CA GLY A 1085 -17.33 81.04 -49.98
C GLY A 1085 -18.06 81.47 -48.70
N VAL A 1086 -17.35 81.80 -47.62
CA VAL A 1086 -17.98 82.17 -46.33
C VAL A 1086 -18.38 83.64 -46.30
N THR A 1087 -19.66 83.92 -46.01
CA THR A 1087 -20.21 85.28 -45.97
C THR A 1087 -19.90 86.03 -44.66
N TYR A 1088 -19.74 87.35 -44.74
CA TYR A 1088 -19.65 88.19 -43.54
C TYR A 1088 -20.94 88.11 -42.72
N GLY A 1089 -20.79 87.93 -41.40
CA GLY A 1089 -21.87 87.65 -40.46
C GLY A 1089 -22.11 86.15 -40.21
N ALA A 1090 -21.45 85.25 -40.94
CA ALA A 1090 -21.57 83.82 -40.72
C ALA A 1090 -21.04 83.40 -39.33
N ARG A 1091 -21.74 82.46 -38.71
CA ARG A 1091 -21.31 81.76 -37.48
C ARG A 1091 -20.67 80.42 -37.83
N LEU A 1092 -19.65 80.06 -37.07
CA LEU A 1092 -18.84 78.87 -37.22
C LEU A 1092 -18.84 78.15 -35.88
N ASN A 1093 -19.66 77.11 -35.75
CA ASN A 1093 -19.65 76.22 -34.59
C ASN A 1093 -18.52 75.23 -34.79
N ILE A 1094 -17.46 75.34 -33.99
CA ILE A 1094 -16.22 74.57 -34.15
C ILE A 1094 -16.04 73.68 -32.92
N THR A 1095 -15.96 72.37 -33.15
CA THR A 1095 -15.83 71.34 -32.11
C THR A 1095 -14.63 70.43 -32.43
N PRO A 1096 -13.49 70.53 -31.74
CA PRO A 1096 -12.42 69.53 -31.87
C PRO A 1096 -12.91 68.16 -31.36
N TYR A 1097 -12.40 67.08 -31.97
CA TYR A 1097 -12.78 65.71 -31.63
C TYR A 1097 -11.63 64.72 -31.82
N TRP A 1098 -11.76 63.55 -31.18
CA TRP A 1098 -11.04 62.34 -31.56
C TRP A 1098 -11.99 61.14 -31.64
N VAL A 1099 -11.54 60.10 -32.32
CA VAL A 1099 -12.16 58.79 -32.37
C VAL A 1099 -11.13 57.80 -31.84
N THR A 1100 -11.46 57.11 -30.75
CA THR A 1100 -10.60 56.09 -30.14
C THR A 1100 -10.60 54.81 -30.99
N LEU A 1101 -9.71 53.86 -30.70
CA LEU A 1101 -9.47 52.70 -31.58
C LEU A 1101 -10.63 51.69 -31.61
N ASP A 1102 -11.45 51.69 -30.57
CA ASP A 1102 -12.77 51.04 -30.46
C ASP A 1102 -13.89 51.74 -31.27
N GLY A 1103 -13.62 52.91 -31.85
CA GLY A 1103 -14.56 53.69 -32.66
C GLY A 1103 -15.36 54.77 -31.90
N THR A 1104 -15.22 54.87 -30.58
CA THR A 1104 -15.93 55.88 -29.78
C THR A 1104 -15.51 57.31 -30.16
N THR A 1105 -16.47 58.13 -30.62
CA THR A 1105 -16.24 59.53 -31.00
C THR A 1105 -16.40 60.46 -29.79
N VAL A 1106 -15.30 60.98 -29.26
CA VAL A 1106 -15.27 61.94 -28.14
C VAL A 1106 -15.07 63.36 -28.66
N ARG A 1107 -15.78 64.33 -28.09
CA ARG A 1107 -15.83 65.73 -28.56
C ARG A 1107 -15.49 66.70 -27.44
N GLY A 1108 -14.73 67.74 -27.76
CA GLY A 1108 -14.45 68.86 -26.84
C GLY A 1108 -15.55 69.91 -26.82
N GLU A 1109 -15.26 71.03 -26.16
CA GLU A 1109 -16.15 72.19 -26.11
C GLU A 1109 -16.40 72.77 -27.52
N THR A 1110 -17.68 73.02 -27.84
CA THR A 1110 -18.05 73.67 -29.11
C THR A 1110 -18.02 75.18 -28.95
N ARG A 1111 -17.17 75.87 -29.72
CA ARG A 1111 -17.09 77.34 -29.71
C ARG A 1111 -17.73 77.92 -30.95
N THR A 1112 -18.50 78.99 -30.79
CA THR A 1112 -19.13 79.73 -31.90
C THR A 1112 -18.26 80.92 -32.28
N LEU A 1113 -17.71 80.95 -33.49
CA LEU A 1113 -16.94 82.09 -33.99
C LEU A 1113 -17.73 82.83 -35.07
N THR A 1114 -17.84 84.16 -34.96
CA THR A 1114 -18.54 85.01 -35.94
C THR A 1114 -17.53 85.73 -36.84
N TYR A 1115 -17.67 85.53 -38.17
CA TYR A 1115 -16.79 86.13 -39.18
C TYR A 1115 -17.23 87.54 -39.58
N ASN A 1116 -16.44 88.55 -39.21
CA ASN A 1116 -16.76 89.97 -39.35
C ASN A 1116 -15.73 90.70 -40.24
N TRP A 1117 -16.14 91.85 -40.79
CA TRP A 1117 -15.32 92.68 -41.69
C TRP A 1117 -13.95 93.08 -41.11
N TYR A 1118 -13.85 93.21 -39.78
CA TYR A 1118 -12.63 93.59 -39.06
C TYR A 1118 -11.92 92.41 -38.35
N GLY A 1119 -12.38 91.17 -38.53
CA GLY A 1119 -11.78 89.97 -37.93
C GLY A 1119 -12.82 88.97 -37.42
N ILE A 1120 -12.43 88.15 -36.43
CA ILE A 1120 -13.33 87.15 -35.81
C ILE A 1120 -13.55 87.45 -34.34
N THR A 1121 -14.82 87.43 -33.94
CA THR A 1121 -15.27 87.49 -32.54
C THR A 1121 -15.85 86.14 -32.17
N GLU A 1122 -15.37 85.61 -31.06
CA GLU A 1122 -16.06 84.59 -30.26
C GLU A 1122 -17.25 85.26 -29.54
#